data_AF-A0A6M5YV39-F1
#
_entry.id   AF-A0A6M5YV39-F1
#
_cell.length_a   1.000
_cell.length_b   1.000
_cell.length_c   1.000
_cell.angle_alpha   90.00
_cell.angle_beta   90.00
_cell.angle_gamma   90.00
#
_symmetry.space_group_name_H-M   'P 1'
#
loop_
_entity.id
_entity.type
_entity.pdbx_description
1 polymer ?
#
loop_
_entity_poly.entity_id
_entity_poly.type
_entity_poly.pdbx_seq_one_letter_code
_entity_poly.pdbx_strand_id
1 'polypeptide(L)'
;MNDRARRLGLTCFVLLAVGTVRSAEEPAKTPDVPVARPVVREVTDYEDFTGRTEASRSVELRPRVTGYLTKTSFKEGDRVKDGDVLFEIDPRLCRAQLDQALARVARSTAALKRVRAALARDRAAAKAVPGSISQEQLDEREGAVQEAEADVTVSEANVTLHKLNLSFCKVAAPVSGRIGRCLVDPGNLVQQDQTQLATIVVSSPIYVSFDIDERTFIRLWRAIKRDKVERDTFPVAVGLADEEGFPRSGVTDFTANTIDLDTGTLRVRATLANTDGLLVPGMFVRVRLAMGAPYKAPLVSDRAIASDQGLKFVYVVDAENKVQYRRVALGQLQSDGLRAITKGLEPDDRVVTGRLTGLRPGMTVRPREAAAPVPKLPEKTDEPPSVRGQAGPGILVEATYPGASARVVSDSVRWPIEQQVAGLEKIRSLRSRCARDGKYALDINFVPGTDLGQAQVLVQNRASLASPLLPTAVQEAGITVGTGTAGVLLIVNLVSPREEHKQPYLGHYAHIQLKDELARVRGVGKVALLGTSDLGLRIQIDPDRLAALNLNTEDVARVLRKENRLELADSEKLGNLIVKADGERRGVRVRDVARVELGAGRPQSEALWDGKPVATLVVHLTGEIAPRRVRAALQERLDDLRLRLPKGLDLDVTFDFTANLDAFERPASAEYLVFDLDVPAASTEGTEQVLERSEALLRRVPGVRSVLALSANPFDLFGGRPCLLARLSPADARKATRAEIIKAARTRLGALEEVTVRVRDLSAGGFPRCGYPIDLVLNGPDLVEVQNWADQLTERLRQSKAFTDVWANPDSVPRPGRLVDVNRELAAARGVALADVFSTIDAYSGAVPVNHFNSFGRMWPVEIRTQARSGDWAAGLGKLKVRNAKGLMVPLASVVRVREVEEPLALDFFELRPTVEITANPESGVTVAAAQKACTALADEVRKELGLSGDYRLTWLTGGASGK
;
A
#
# COMPACT_ATOMS: atom_id res chain seq x y z
N MET A 1 -8.56 39.86 68.72
CA MET A 1 -9.05 40.65 69.86
C MET A 1 -8.90 42.12 69.51
N ASN A 2 -10.03 42.83 69.54
CA ASN A 2 -10.33 44.27 69.35
C ASN A 2 -9.14 45.23 69.25
N ASP A 3 -8.98 46.02 68.19
CA ASP A 3 -9.79 47.18 67.75
C ASP A 3 -9.52 48.45 68.60
N ARG A 4 -9.28 49.58 67.90
CA ARG A 4 -9.28 50.99 68.36
C ARG A 4 -8.00 51.50 69.08
N ALA A 5 -7.50 52.72 68.87
CA ALA A 5 -8.00 53.88 68.13
C ALA A 5 -6.94 55.00 68.02
N ARG A 6 -7.11 55.82 66.98
CA ARG A 6 -6.79 57.27 66.83
C ARG A 6 -5.30 57.67 66.75
N ARG A 7 -4.84 58.05 65.55
CA ARG A 7 -4.94 59.41 64.92
C ARG A 7 -4.08 60.45 65.62
N LEU A 8 -2.90 60.75 65.05
CA LEU A 8 -2.56 61.98 64.32
C LEU A 8 -1.02 62.00 64.19
N GLY A 9 -0.50 61.61 63.03
CA GLY A 9 0.93 61.63 62.76
C GLY A 9 1.26 62.73 61.76
N LEU A 10 1.77 63.85 62.27
CA LEU A 10 2.45 64.88 61.50
C LEU A 10 3.92 64.88 61.96
N THR A 11 4.83 65.08 60.98
CA THR A 11 6.23 65.55 61.10
C THR A 11 7.37 64.53 61.25
N CYS A 12 8.37 64.68 60.34
CA CYS A 12 9.73 64.12 60.21
C CYS A 12 9.88 63.23 58.95
N PHE A 13 10.87 63.35 58.03
CA PHE A 13 12.13 64.13 57.99
C PHE A 13 12.69 64.13 56.53
N VAL A 14 13.03 65.32 56.01
CA VAL A 14 14.19 65.75 55.18
C VAL A 14 14.92 64.79 54.18
N LEU A 15 14.76 65.12 52.88
CA LEU A 15 15.72 65.30 51.75
C LEU A 15 16.89 64.33 51.44
N LEU A 16 16.83 63.69 50.27
CA LEU A 16 17.87 63.72 49.20
C LEU A 16 17.36 63.11 47.86
N ALA A 17 17.44 63.93 46.79
CA ALA A 17 17.65 63.65 45.35
C ALA A 17 16.88 62.54 44.60
N VAL A 18 16.14 62.92 43.54
CA VAL A 18 16.47 62.75 42.10
C VAL A 18 15.33 63.37 41.27
N GLY A 19 15.69 64.17 40.27
CA GLY A 19 14.78 65.07 39.55
C GLY A 19 13.76 64.39 38.64
N THR A 20 12.52 64.89 38.71
CA THR A 20 11.50 64.70 37.67
C THR A 20 11.66 65.80 36.62
N VAL A 21 12.37 65.48 35.55
CA VAL A 21 12.29 66.23 34.28
C VAL A 21 10.89 66.00 33.71
N ARG A 22 10.16 67.11 33.54
CA ARG A 22 8.88 67.18 32.85
C ARG A 22 9.16 67.02 31.36
N SER A 23 9.04 65.79 30.84
CA SER A 23 9.08 65.54 29.40
C SER A 23 7.87 66.19 28.76
N ALA A 24 8.12 67.13 27.85
CA ALA A 24 7.13 67.68 26.95
C ALA A 24 6.58 66.56 26.05
N GLU A 25 5.25 66.45 25.97
CA GLU A 25 4.55 65.60 25.02
C GLU A 25 4.80 66.17 23.62
N GLU A 26 5.58 65.45 22.81
CA GLU A 26 5.74 65.76 21.38
C GLU A 26 4.37 65.66 20.68
N PRO A 27 3.98 66.61 19.82
CA PRO A 27 2.76 66.49 19.03
C PRO A 27 2.88 65.28 18.09
N ALA A 28 1.94 64.35 18.20
CA ALA A 28 1.86 63.15 17.37
C ALA A 28 1.90 63.51 15.88
N LYS A 29 2.98 63.14 15.18
CA LYS A 29 3.09 63.24 13.72
C LYS A 29 1.99 62.37 13.11
N THR A 30 1.03 62.99 12.39
CA THR A 30 0.03 62.25 11.61
C THR A 30 0.74 61.43 10.53
N PRO A 31 0.61 60.09 10.50
CA PRO A 31 1.30 59.27 9.52
C PRO A 31 0.68 59.42 8.13
N ASP A 32 1.55 59.51 7.11
CA ASP A 32 1.17 59.52 5.71
C ASP A 32 0.87 58.09 5.24
N VAL A 33 -0.33 57.86 4.69
CA VAL A 33 -0.81 56.52 4.31
C VAL A 33 -1.24 56.52 2.84
N PRO A 34 -0.69 55.62 2.00
CA PRO A 34 -1.14 55.50 0.62
C PRO A 34 -2.55 54.89 0.56
N VAL A 35 -3.45 55.56 -0.15
CA VAL A 35 -4.82 55.09 -0.40
C VAL A 35 -5.06 54.95 -1.91
N ALA A 36 -5.85 53.95 -2.29
CA ALA A 36 -6.28 53.75 -3.66
C ALA A 36 -7.77 53.38 -3.70
N ARG A 37 -8.45 53.71 -4.80
CA ARG A 37 -9.84 53.31 -5.04
C ARG A 37 -9.88 51.89 -5.62
N PRO A 38 -10.85 51.05 -5.23
CA PRO A 38 -11.05 49.73 -5.81
C PRO A 38 -11.35 49.82 -7.31
N VAL A 39 -10.77 48.91 -8.10
CA VAL A 39 -11.05 48.82 -9.53
C VAL A 39 -12.27 47.92 -9.71
N VAL A 40 -13.36 48.40 -10.29
CA VAL A 40 -14.56 47.56 -10.54
C VAL A 40 -14.44 46.91 -11.91
N ARG A 41 -14.44 45.57 -11.94
CA ARG A 41 -14.48 44.77 -13.19
C ARG A 41 -15.49 43.64 -13.06
N GLU A 42 -15.94 43.16 -14.21
CA GLU A 42 -16.62 41.87 -14.29
C GLU A 42 -15.60 40.76 -14.14
N VAL A 43 -15.85 39.89 -13.16
CA VAL A 43 -14.99 38.77 -12.80
C VAL A 43 -15.82 37.49 -12.85
N THR A 44 -15.23 36.44 -13.39
CA THR A 44 -15.76 35.08 -13.34
C THR A 44 -14.83 34.25 -12.46
N ASP A 45 -15.40 33.53 -11.50
CA ASP A 45 -14.62 32.64 -10.67
C ASP A 45 -14.32 31.36 -11.47
N TYR A 46 -13.07 30.88 -11.44
CA TYR A 46 -12.67 29.66 -12.15
C TYR A 46 -12.01 28.68 -11.18
N GLU A 47 -12.16 27.39 -11.43
CA GLU A 47 -11.36 26.36 -10.79
C GLU A 47 -10.67 25.47 -11.84
N ASP A 48 -9.38 25.25 -11.63
CA ASP A 48 -8.51 24.52 -12.54
C ASP A 48 -8.36 23.07 -12.07
N PHE A 49 -8.61 22.14 -12.97
CA PHE A 49 -8.52 20.70 -12.79
C PHE A 49 -7.57 20.10 -13.82
N THR A 50 -7.09 18.90 -13.52
CA THR A 50 -6.39 18.05 -14.49
C THR A 50 -7.36 17.01 -15.03
N GLY A 51 -7.32 16.78 -16.34
CA GLY A 51 -8.18 15.84 -17.02
C GLY A 51 -7.43 14.98 -18.03
N ARG A 52 -8.13 13.99 -18.58
CA ARG A 52 -7.66 13.16 -19.67
C ARG A 52 -8.63 13.17 -20.84
N THR A 53 -8.11 13.14 -22.06
CA THR A 53 -8.93 12.96 -23.26
C THR A 53 -9.36 11.51 -23.41
N GLU A 54 -10.59 11.28 -23.87
CA GLU A 54 -11.17 9.97 -24.13
C GLU A 54 -11.85 9.99 -25.50
N ALA A 55 -11.84 8.84 -26.19
CA ALA A 55 -12.57 8.71 -27.45
C ALA A 55 -14.07 8.80 -27.20
N SER A 56 -14.82 9.46 -28.08
CA SER A 56 -16.28 9.51 -27.91
C SER A 56 -16.93 8.15 -28.11
N ARG A 57 -16.39 7.36 -29.04
CA ARG A 57 -16.74 5.95 -29.24
C ARG A 57 -15.51 5.17 -29.67
N SER A 58 -15.39 3.94 -29.17
CA SER A 58 -14.40 2.97 -29.62
C SER A 58 -15.11 1.66 -29.93
N VAL A 59 -14.87 1.10 -31.11
CA VAL A 59 -15.47 -0.15 -31.56
C VAL A 59 -14.38 -1.14 -31.92
N GLU A 60 -14.37 -2.29 -31.24
CA GLU A 60 -13.52 -3.42 -31.58
C GLU A 60 -14.15 -4.21 -32.73
N LEU A 61 -13.41 -4.39 -33.82
CA LEU A 61 -13.85 -5.19 -34.96
C LEU A 61 -13.54 -6.65 -34.70
N ARG A 62 -14.59 -7.48 -34.70
CA ARG A 62 -14.51 -8.93 -34.57
C ARG A 62 -15.29 -9.60 -35.72
N PRO A 63 -14.79 -10.73 -36.26
CA PRO A 63 -15.47 -11.43 -37.34
C PRO A 63 -16.67 -12.20 -36.77
N ARG A 64 -17.77 -12.26 -37.53
CA ARG A 64 -18.96 -13.04 -37.15
C ARG A 64 -18.99 -14.45 -37.74
N VAL A 65 -17.99 -14.80 -38.54
CA VAL A 65 -17.81 -16.12 -39.14
C VAL A 65 -16.35 -16.53 -39.02
N THR A 66 -16.11 -17.83 -38.86
CA THR A 66 -14.76 -18.40 -38.79
C THR A 66 -14.24 -18.69 -40.20
N GLY A 67 -12.99 -18.33 -40.47
CA GLY A 67 -12.33 -18.60 -41.76
C GLY A 67 -10.94 -17.97 -41.85
N TYR A 68 -10.25 -18.21 -42.97
CA TYR A 68 -8.94 -17.58 -43.22
C TYR A 68 -9.12 -16.17 -43.77
N LEU A 69 -8.33 -15.23 -43.27
CA LEU A 69 -8.31 -13.85 -43.75
C LEU A 69 -7.61 -13.78 -45.12
N THR A 70 -8.27 -13.26 -46.15
CA THR A 70 -7.71 -13.20 -47.52
C THR A 70 -7.10 -11.85 -47.83
N LYS A 71 -7.71 -10.76 -47.38
CA LYS A 71 -7.31 -9.39 -47.75
C LYS A 71 -7.67 -8.36 -46.67
N THR A 72 -6.80 -7.38 -46.52
CA THR A 72 -6.98 -6.14 -45.75
C THR A 72 -7.05 -4.95 -46.71
N SER A 73 -8.04 -4.07 -46.58
CA SER A 73 -8.32 -2.98 -47.54
C SER A 73 -8.10 -1.56 -46.97
N PHE A 74 -7.29 -1.42 -45.93
CA PHE A 74 -6.95 -0.14 -45.28
C PHE A 74 -5.45 -0.10 -44.90
N LYS A 75 -4.91 1.10 -44.66
CA LYS A 75 -3.61 1.27 -43.98
C LYS A 75 -3.82 1.67 -42.52
N GLU A 76 -2.93 1.23 -41.65
CA GLU A 76 -3.02 1.53 -40.22
C GLU A 76 -3.00 3.04 -39.98
N GLY A 77 -3.96 3.54 -39.21
CA GLY A 77 -4.14 4.96 -38.96
C GLY A 77 -4.98 5.70 -40.01
N ASP A 78 -5.47 5.05 -41.06
CA ASP A 78 -6.38 5.68 -42.03
C ASP A 78 -7.72 6.09 -41.40
N ARG A 79 -8.39 7.06 -42.03
CA ARG A 79 -9.75 7.46 -41.66
C ARG A 79 -10.75 6.65 -42.49
N VAL A 80 -11.57 5.85 -41.82
CA VAL A 80 -12.58 4.97 -42.43
C VAL A 80 -13.98 5.54 -42.26
N LYS A 81 -14.85 5.32 -43.25
CA LYS A 81 -16.27 5.69 -43.18
C LYS A 81 -17.11 4.48 -42.78
N ASP A 82 -18.29 4.77 -42.25
CA ASP A 82 -19.29 3.75 -41.95
C ASP A 82 -19.67 2.99 -43.24
N GLY A 83 -19.64 1.67 -43.19
CA GLY A 83 -19.89 0.77 -44.32
C GLY A 83 -18.67 0.39 -45.17
N ASP A 84 -17.49 0.99 -44.97
CA ASP A 84 -16.29 0.63 -45.75
C ASP A 84 -15.84 -0.81 -45.44
N VAL A 85 -15.58 -1.63 -46.47
CA VAL A 85 -15.11 -3.02 -46.29
C VAL A 85 -13.63 -3.01 -45.90
N LEU A 86 -13.33 -3.52 -44.70
CA LEU A 86 -11.98 -3.49 -44.13
C LEU A 86 -11.25 -4.82 -44.27
N PHE A 87 -11.96 -5.92 -44.03
CA PHE A 87 -11.41 -7.29 -44.07
C PHE A 87 -12.29 -8.21 -44.92
N GLU A 88 -11.66 -9.11 -45.67
CA GLU A 88 -12.32 -10.19 -46.39
C GLU A 88 -11.88 -11.56 -45.85
N ILE A 89 -12.85 -12.41 -45.52
CA ILE A 89 -12.68 -13.80 -45.07
C ILE A 89 -13.02 -14.71 -46.24
N ASP A 90 -12.30 -15.83 -46.39
CA ASP A 90 -12.51 -16.78 -47.49
C ASP A 90 -13.99 -17.22 -47.61
N PRO A 91 -14.70 -16.84 -48.69
CA PRO A 91 -16.13 -17.11 -48.83
C PRO A 91 -16.43 -18.53 -49.31
N ARG A 92 -15.43 -19.33 -49.71
CA ARG A 92 -15.65 -20.65 -50.34
C ARG A 92 -16.45 -21.59 -49.45
N LEU A 93 -16.13 -21.64 -48.16
CA LEU A 93 -16.84 -22.48 -47.20
C LEU A 93 -18.31 -22.04 -47.03
N CYS A 94 -18.54 -20.73 -46.83
CA CYS A 94 -19.88 -20.18 -46.66
C CYS A 94 -20.74 -20.38 -47.92
N ARG A 95 -20.14 -20.26 -49.10
CA ARG A 95 -20.81 -20.50 -50.38
C ARG A 95 -21.22 -21.95 -50.56
N ALA A 96 -20.32 -22.90 -50.25
CA ALA A 96 -20.64 -24.33 -50.31
C ALA A 96 -21.79 -24.72 -49.36
N GLN A 97 -21.84 -24.12 -48.15
CA GLN A 97 -22.95 -24.33 -47.21
C GLN A 97 -24.27 -23.76 -47.73
N LEU A 98 -24.25 -22.58 -48.36
CA LEU A 98 -25.43 -22.00 -49.00
C LEU A 98 -25.95 -22.88 -50.14
N ASP A 99 -25.04 -23.38 -50.99
CA ASP A 99 -25.40 -24.28 -52.10
C ASP A 99 -26.02 -25.59 -51.57
N GLN A 100 -25.48 -26.14 -50.48
CA GLN A 100 -26.06 -27.30 -49.80
C GLN A 100 -27.47 -27.02 -49.25
N ALA A 101 -27.69 -25.85 -48.65
CA ALA A 101 -28.99 -25.47 -48.11
C ALA A 101 -30.03 -25.28 -49.22
N LEU A 102 -29.65 -24.67 -50.35
CA LEU A 102 -30.50 -24.52 -51.53
C LEU A 102 -30.92 -25.89 -52.10
N ALA A 103 -29.99 -26.85 -52.16
CA ALA A 103 -30.31 -28.22 -52.59
C ALA A 103 -31.31 -28.92 -51.64
N ARG A 104 -31.24 -28.65 -50.32
CA ARG A 104 -32.22 -29.18 -49.35
C ARG A 104 -33.61 -28.58 -49.57
N VAL A 105 -33.71 -27.28 -49.84
CA VAL A 105 -34.99 -26.64 -50.22
C VAL A 105 -35.57 -27.35 -51.42
N ALA A 106 -34.80 -27.51 -52.50
CA ALA A 106 -35.27 -28.20 -53.71
C ALA A 106 -35.78 -29.63 -53.43
N ARG A 107 -35.10 -30.39 -52.56
CA ARG A 107 -35.54 -31.72 -52.12
C ARG A 107 -36.85 -31.67 -51.32
N SER A 108 -36.95 -30.77 -50.35
CA SER A 108 -38.16 -30.61 -49.51
C SER A 108 -39.37 -30.17 -50.34
N THR A 109 -39.20 -29.23 -51.28
CA THR A 109 -40.25 -28.79 -52.20
C THR A 109 -40.73 -29.94 -53.10
N ALA A 110 -39.80 -30.77 -53.58
CA ALA A 110 -40.16 -31.96 -54.36
C ALA A 110 -40.96 -32.98 -53.53
N ALA A 111 -40.59 -33.18 -52.26
CA ALA A 111 -41.32 -34.04 -51.34
C ALA A 111 -42.74 -33.52 -51.05
N LEU A 112 -42.88 -32.22 -50.79
CA LEU A 112 -44.18 -31.58 -50.61
C LEU A 112 -45.07 -31.73 -51.85
N LYS A 113 -44.50 -31.52 -53.06
CA LYS A 113 -45.23 -31.72 -54.31
C LYS A 113 -45.74 -33.17 -54.45
N ARG A 114 -44.94 -34.16 -54.05
CA ARG A 114 -45.31 -35.58 -54.06
C ARG A 114 -46.50 -35.86 -53.13
N VAL A 115 -46.46 -35.33 -51.89
CA VAL A 115 -47.52 -35.58 -50.89
C VAL A 115 -48.81 -34.82 -51.26
N ARG A 116 -48.72 -33.57 -51.72
CA ARG A 116 -49.89 -32.81 -52.24
C ARG A 116 -50.54 -33.51 -53.42
N ALA A 117 -49.75 -34.07 -54.35
CA ALA A 117 -50.29 -34.84 -55.48
C ALA A 117 -50.98 -36.14 -55.04
N ALA A 118 -50.50 -36.79 -53.96
CA ALA A 118 -51.18 -37.96 -53.38
C ALA A 118 -52.54 -37.56 -52.78
N LEU A 119 -52.59 -36.53 -51.93
CA LEU A 119 -53.84 -36.02 -51.36
C LEU A 119 -54.85 -35.60 -52.44
N ALA A 120 -54.39 -34.95 -53.51
CA ALA A 120 -55.26 -34.55 -54.63
C ALA A 120 -55.88 -35.77 -55.34
N ARG A 121 -55.11 -36.85 -55.53
CA ARG A 121 -55.61 -38.11 -56.10
C ARG A 121 -56.62 -38.78 -55.17
N ASP A 122 -56.32 -38.85 -53.87
CA ASP A 122 -57.19 -39.49 -52.88
C ASP A 122 -58.52 -38.72 -52.74
N ARG A 123 -58.47 -37.38 -52.68
CA ARG A 123 -59.69 -36.54 -52.70
C ARG A 123 -60.52 -36.71 -53.99
N ALA A 124 -59.87 -36.90 -55.15
CA ALA A 124 -60.59 -37.15 -56.40
C ALA A 124 -61.27 -38.52 -56.43
N ALA A 125 -60.60 -39.56 -55.91
CA ALA A 125 -61.17 -40.90 -55.78
C ALA A 125 -62.36 -40.95 -54.81
N ALA A 126 -62.23 -40.29 -53.65
CA ALA A 126 -63.31 -40.17 -52.66
C ALA A 126 -64.56 -39.48 -53.23
N LYS A 127 -64.39 -38.51 -54.13
CA LYS A 127 -65.49 -37.85 -54.85
C LYS A 127 -66.12 -38.72 -55.94
N ALA A 128 -65.33 -39.54 -56.62
CA ALA A 128 -65.81 -40.37 -57.73
C ALA A 128 -66.62 -41.58 -57.24
N VAL A 129 -66.23 -42.20 -56.12
CA VAL A 129 -66.93 -43.34 -55.52
C VAL A 129 -67.08 -43.11 -54.00
N PRO A 130 -68.30 -42.80 -53.51
CA PRO A 130 -68.55 -42.61 -52.08
C PRO A 130 -68.18 -43.86 -51.27
N GLY A 131 -67.33 -43.69 -50.25
CA GLY A 131 -66.85 -44.77 -49.36
C GLY A 131 -65.57 -45.50 -49.82
N SER A 132 -64.94 -45.08 -50.92
CA SER A 132 -63.71 -45.71 -51.45
C SER A 132 -62.43 -45.40 -50.65
N ILE A 133 -62.42 -44.31 -49.86
CA ILE A 133 -61.31 -43.90 -48.98
C ILE A 133 -61.91 -43.44 -47.65
N SER A 134 -61.27 -43.81 -46.53
CA SER A 134 -61.75 -43.44 -45.19
C SER A 134 -61.42 -41.98 -44.86
N GLN A 135 -62.22 -41.37 -43.98
CA GLN A 135 -61.97 -40.01 -43.49
C GLN A 135 -60.63 -39.91 -42.76
N GLU A 136 -60.29 -40.93 -41.95
CA GLU A 136 -59.00 -41.04 -41.26
C GLU A 136 -57.81 -40.99 -42.23
N GLN A 137 -57.88 -41.69 -43.37
CA GLN A 137 -56.82 -41.65 -44.38
C GLN A 137 -56.68 -40.27 -45.05
N LEU A 138 -57.78 -39.54 -45.23
CA LEU A 138 -57.70 -38.17 -45.76
C LEU A 138 -57.06 -37.22 -44.74
N ASP A 139 -57.43 -37.33 -43.47
CA ASP A 139 -56.88 -36.52 -42.38
C ASP A 139 -55.37 -36.82 -42.18
N GLU A 140 -54.95 -38.08 -42.28
CA GLU A 140 -53.53 -38.48 -42.29
C GLU A 140 -52.75 -37.84 -43.45
N ARG A 141 -53.34 -37.82 -44.66
CA ARG A 141 -52.72 -37.21 -45.85
C ARG A 141 -52.64 -35.70 -45.74
N GLU A 142 -53.64 -35.06 -45.13
CA GLU A 142 -53.61 -33.64 -44.81
C GLU A 142 -52.53 -33.31 -43.78
N GLY A 143 -52.38 -34.12 -42.72
CA GLY A 143 -51.29 -34.01 -41.75
C GLY A 143 -49.91 -34.13 -42.41
N ALA A 144 -49.73 -35.09 -43.33
CA ALA A 144 -48.49 -35.25 -44.07
C ALA A 144 -48.17 -34.07 -45.01
N VAL A 145 -49.18 -33.36 -45.53
CA VAL A 145 -48.96 -32.12 -46.28
C VAL A 145 -48.47 -31.01 -45.34
N GLN A 146 -49.10 -30.84 -44.17
CA GLN A 146 -48.68 -29.83 -43.19
C GLN A 146 -47.24 -30.07 -42.68
N GLU A 147 -46.87 -31.33 -42.44
CA GLU A 147 -45.51 -31.71 -42.07
C GLU A 147 -44.50 -31.35 -43.19
N ALA A 148 -44.81 -31.73 -44.42
CA ALA A 148 -43.94 -31.42 -45.57
C ALA A 148 -43.86 -29.90 -45.86
N GLU A 149 -44.91 -29.13 -45.56
CA GLU A 149 -44.88 -27.66 -45.64
C GLU A 149 -43.96 -27.06 -44.58
N ALA A 150 -44.06 -27.53 -43.34
CA ALA A 150 -43.17 -27.11 -42.25
C ALA A 150 -41.70 -27.41 -42.58
N ASP A 151 -41.41 -28.56 -43.19
CA ASP A 151 -40.06 -28.94 -43.64
C ASP A 151 -39.48 -28.00 -44.71
N VAL A 152 -40.32 -27.52 -45.65
CA VAL A 152 -39.90 -26.50 -46.62
C VAL A 152 -39.54 -25.21 -45.89
N THR A 153 -40.39 -24.75 -44.96
CA THR A 153 -40.14 -23.53 -44.18
C THR A 153 -38.83 -23.62 -43.36
N VAL A 154 -38.56 -24.76 -42.71
CA VAL A 154 -37.29 -25.00 -42.00
C VAL A 154 -36.10 -24.94 -42.98
N SER A 155 -36.25 -25.50 -44.18
CA SER A 155 -35.19 -25.48 -45.19
C SER A 155 -34.93 -24.06 -45.72
N GLU A 156 -35.97 -23.24 -45.91
CA GLU A 156 -35.86 -21.83 -46.33
C GLU A 156 -35.22 -20.96 -45.24
N ALA A 157 -35.53 -21.21 -43.97
CA ALA A 157 -34.88 -20.55 -42.83
C ALA A 157 -33.36 -20.81 -42.82
N ASN A 158 -32.95 -22.05 -43.11
CA ASN A 158 -31.53 -22.40 -43.23
C ASN A 158 -30.82 -21.67 -44.39
N VAL A 159 -31.49 -21.51 -45.54
CA VAL A 159 -30.96 -20.69 -46.65
C VAL A 159 -30.74 -19.25 -46.20
N THR A 160 -31.69 -18.69 -45.45
CA THR A 160 -31.58 -17.32 -44.92
C THR A 160 -30.37 -17.18 -43.97
N LEU A 161 -30.17 -18.15 -43.09
CA LEU A 161 -29.01 -18.20 -42.19
C LEU A 161 -27.68 -18.23 -42.97
N HIS A 162 -27.55 -19.11 -43.96
CA HIS A 162 -26.30 -19.21 -44.73
C HIS A 162 -26.05 -18.02 -45.66
N LYS A 163 -27.11 -17.37 -46.17
CA LYS A 163 -26.98 -16.07 -46.87
C LYS A 163 -26.43 -14.99 -45.94
N LEU A 164 -26.89 -14.96 -44.69
CA LEU A 164 -26.38 -14.03 -43.69
C LEU A 164 -24.90 -14.30 -43.36
N ASN A 165 -24.53 -15.58 -43.16
CA ASN A 165 -23.13 -15.96 -42.93
C ASN A 165 -22.22 -15.54 -44.10
N LEU A 166 -22.68 -15.71 -45.35
CA LEU A 166 -21.94 -15.26 -46.53
C LEU A 166 -21.76 -13.73 -46.54
N SER A 167 -22.75 -12.96 -46.08
CA SER A 167 -22.62 -11.50 -45.94
C SER A 167 -21.57 -11.11 -44.90
N PHE A 168 -21.45 -11.88 -43.82
CA PHE A 168 -20.46 -11.67 -42.76
C PHE A 168 -19.02 -12.05 -43.13
N CYS A 169 -18.79 -12.71 -44.28
CA CYS A 169 -17.44 -12.89 -44.82
C CYS A 169 -16.77 -11.56 -45.19
N LYS A 170 -17.55 -10.48 -45.39
CA LYS A 170 -17.03 -9.12 -45.58
C LYS A 170 -17.25 -8.32 -44.30
N VAL A 171 -16.16 -7.98 -43.62
CA VAL A 171 -16.22 -7.19 -42.38
C VAL A 171 -16.13 -5.71 -42.75
N ALA A 172 -17.25 -5.00 -42.60
CA ALA A 172 -17.35 -3.57 -42.83
C ALA A 172 -17.17 -2.76 -41.53
N ALA A 173 -16.75 -1.50 -41.66
CA ALA A 173 -16.67 -0.56 -40.56
C ALA A 173 -18.09 -0.21 -40.04
N PRO A 174 -18.40 -0.39 -38.75
CA PRO A 174 -19.71 -0.05 -38.18
C PRO A 174 -19.84 1.43 -37.78
N VAL A 175 -18.73 2.18 -37.75
CA VAL A 175 -18.68 3.61 -37.43
C VAL A 175 -17.59 4.30 -38.23
N SER A 176 -17.80 5.58 -38.54
CA SER A 176 -16.76 6.41 -39.15
C SER A 176 -15.73 6.84 -38.10
N GLY A 177 -14.45 6.58 -38.32
CA GLY A 177 -13.41 6.87 -37.33
C GLY A 177 -12.00 6.66 -37.88
N ARG A 178 -11.00 6.69 -36.98
CA ARG A 178 -9.62 6.35 -37.32
C ARG A 178 -9.36 4.91 -36.93
N ILE A 179 -8.88 4.10 -37.87
CA ILE A 179 -8.60 2.68 -37.62
C ILE A 179 -7.21 2.53 -36.99
N GLY A 180 -7.12 1.70 -35.96
CA GLY A 180 -5.86 1.34 -35.31
C GLY A 180 -5.02 0.38 -36.15
N ARG A 181 -4.05 -0.25 -35.49
CA ARG A 181 -3.23 -1.29 -36.11
C ARG A 181 -4.04 -2.53 -36.47
N CYS A 182 -3.60 -3.24 -37.49
CA CYS A 182 -4.11 -4.56 -37.84
C CYS A 182 -3.47 -5.59 -36.90
N LEU A 183 -4.29 -6.36 -36.19
CA LEU A 183 -3.80 -7.38 -35.23
C LEU A 183 -3.57 -8.75 -35.88
N VAL A 184 -4.05 -8.95 -37.10
CA VAL A 184 -4.01 -10.25 -37.79
C VAL A 184 -3.61 -10.06 -39.25
N ASP A 185 -2.55 -10.72 -39.67
CA ASP A 185 -2.10 -10.70 -41.07
C ASP A 185 -2.95 -11.58 -42.00
N PRO A 186 -3.07 -11.22 -43.30
CA PRO A 186 -3.67 -12.09 -44.31
C PRO A 186 -3.01 -13.47 -44.34
N GLY A 187 -3.82 -14.52 -44.44
CA GLY A 187 -3.42 -15.93 -44.37
C GLY A 187 -3.67 -16.59 -43.01
N ASN A 188 -3.88 -15.82 -41.96
CA ASN A 188 -4.18 -16.36 -40.62
C ASN A 188 -5.66 -16.74 -40.46
N LEU A 189 -5.91 -17.74 -39.59
CA LEU A 189 -7.26 -18.18 -39.22
C LEU A 189 -7.88 -17.21 -38.22
N VAL A 190 -9.08 -16.73 -38.51
CA VAL A 190 -9.88 -15.89 -37.58
C VAL A 190 -11.09 -16.67 -37.09
N GLN A 191 -11.39 -16.54 -35.80
CA GLN A 191 -12.47 -17.24 -35.12
C GLN A 191 -13.61 -16.27 -34.77
N GLN A 192 -14.84 -16.72 -34.99
CA GLN A 192 -16.07 -15.95 -34.72
C GLN A 192 -16.10 -15.39 -33.30
N ASP A 193 -16.36 -14.08 -33.17
CA ASP A 193 -16.52 -13.29 -31.94
C ASP A 193 -15.33 -13.30 -30.95
N GLN A 194 -14.27 -14.05 -31.27
CA GLN A 194 -13.08 -14.21 -30.43
C GLN A 194 -11.89 -13.41 -30.95
N THR A 195 -11.60 -13.48 -32.25
CA THR A 195 -10.40 -12.83 -32.80
C THR A 195 -10.64 -11.34 -33.03
N GLN A 196 -9.91 -10.48 -32.32
CA GLN A 196 -9.92 -9.04 -32.57
C GLN A 196 -9.08 -8.70 -33.81
N LEU A 197 -9.68 -8.00 -34.79
CA LEU A 197 -9.02 -7.67 -36.05
C LEU A 197 -8.34 -6.29 -35.99
N ALA A 198 -9.08 -5.27 -35.54
CA ALA A 198 -8.61 -3.90 -35.35
C ALA A 198 -9.60 -3.14 -34.46
N THR A 199 -9.24 -1.93 -34.04
CA THR A 199 -10.12 -1.03 -33.28
C THR A 199 -10.34 0.26 -34.05
N ILE A 200 -11.59 0.71 -34.20
CA ILE A 200 -11.92 2.02 -34.76
C ILE A 200 -12.20 2.98 -33.61
N VAL A 201 -11.54 4.12 -33.64
CA VAL A 201 -11.67 5.16 -32.61
C VAL A 201 -12.25 6.42 -33.23
N VAL A 202 -13.35 6.92 -32.67
CA VAL A 202 -13.97 8.19 -33.09
C VAL A 202 -13.29 9.32 -32.32
N SER A 203 -12.52 10.14 -33.04
CA SER A 203 -11.71 11.21 -32.45
C SER A 203 -12.37 12.59 -32.43
N SER A 204 -13.51 12.77 -33.10
CA SER A 204 -14.26 14.04 -33.11
C SER A 204 -15.77 13.78 -33.14
N PRO A 205 -16.54 14.22 -32.12
CA PRO A 205 -16.08 14.93 -30.92
C PRO A 205 -15.20 14.06 -30.02
N ILE A 206 -14.39 14.68 -29.16
CA ILE A 206 -13.55 14.02 -28.15
C ILE A 206 -14.08 14.34 -26.76
N TYR A 207 -13.96 13.40 -25.83
CA TYR A 207 -14.32 13.62 -24.44
C TYR A 207 -13.10 14.03 -23.62
N VAL A 208 -13.34 14.82 -22.58
CA VAL A 208 -12.35 15.17 -21.56
C VAL A 208 -12.96 14.80 -20.21
N SER A 209 -12.38 13.82 -19.53
CA SER A 209 -12.81 13.40 -18.20
C SER A 209 -11.89 14.00 -17.14
N PHE A 210 -12.47 14.53 -16.07
CA PHE A 210 -11.75 15.13 -14.94
C PHE A 210 -12.55 14.96 -13.65
N ASP A 211 -11.86 14.97 -12.51
CA ASP A 211 -12.44 14.73 -11.19
C ASP A 211 -12.56 16.04 -10.42
N ILE A 212 -13.76 16.33 -9.88
CA ILE A 212 -14.01 17.48 -9.01
C ILE A 212 -14.22 17.03 -7.57
N ASP A 213 -13.69 17.73 -6.58
CA ASP A 213 -13.90 17.39 -5.17
C ASP A 213 -15.32 17.73 -4.70
N GLU A 214 -15.79 17.04 -3.66
CA GLU A 214 -17.14 17.21 -3.10
C GLU A 214 -17.45 18.67 -2.72
N ARG A 215 -16.47 19.41 -2.15
CA ARG A 215 -16.69 20.81 -1.73
C ARG A 215 -16.90 21.71 -2.94
N THR A 216 -16.16 21.49 -4.01
CA THR A 216 -16.35 22.19 -5.29
C THR A 216 -17.70 21.87 -5.90
N PHE A 217 -18.07 20.58 -5.94
CA PHE A 217 -19.37 20.18 -6.45
C PHE A 217 -20.53 20.83 -5.66
N ILE A 218 -20.47 20.87 -4.32
CA ILE A 218 -21.49 21.53 -3.49
C ILE A 218 -21.56 23.04 -3.80
N ARG A 219 -20.42 23.71 -4.02
CA ARG A 219 -20.38 25.14 -4.39
C ARG A 219 -21.01 25.37 -5.75
N LEU A 220 -20.65 24.55 -6.74
CA LEU A 220 -21.26 24.59 -8.07
C LEU A 220 -22.77 24.33 -7.99
N TRP A 221 -23.20 23.32 -7.22
CA TRP A 221 -24.61 22.99 -7.04
C TRP A 221 -25.44 24.12 -6.42
N ARG A 222 -24.89 24.82 -5.43
CA ARG A 222 -25.53 26.01 -4.85
C ARG A 222 -25.62 27.17 -5.83
N ALA A 223 -24.62 27.35 -6.69
CA ALA A 223 -24.64 28.36 -7.75
C ALA A 223 -25.71 28.06 -8.82
N ILE A 224 -25.83 26.79 -9.26
CA ILE A 224 -26.85 26.35 -10.23
C ILE A 224 -28.27 26.66 -9.74
N LYS A 225 -28.56 26.33 -8.47
CA LYS A 225 -29.89 26.61 -7.88
C LYS A 225 -30.24 28.10 -7.87
N ARG A 226 -29.24 28.98 -7.81
CA ARG A 226 -29.43 30.43 -7.79
C ARG A 226 -29.66 31.00 -9.19
N ASP A 227 -28.93 30.50 -10.19
CA ASP A 227 -28.89 31.08 -11.53
C ASP A 227 -29.79 30.35 -12.57
N LYS A 228 -30.59 29.36 -12.14
CA LYS A 228 -31.53 28.58 -12.99
C LYS A 228 -30.89 27.96 -14.24
N VAL A 229 -29.63 27.54 -14.15
CA VAL A 229 -28.92 26.83 -15.23
C VAL A 229 -29.34 25.35 -15.26
N GLU A 230 -29.41 24.75 -16.45
CA GLU A 230 -29.66 23.31 -16.59
C GLU A 230 -28.58 22.49 -15.86
N ARG A 231 -29.02 21.42 -15.20
CA ARG A 231 -28.15 20.50 -14.47
C ARG A 231 -27.21 19.83 -15.48
N ASP A 232 -25.92 19.83 -15.19
CA ASP A 232 -24.86 19.10 -15.91
C ASP A 232 -24.23 19.75 -17.17
N THR A 233 -24.62 20.99 -17.53
CA THR A 233 -24.08 21.72 -18.71
C THR A 233 -23.30 22.98 -18.30
N PHE A 234 -21.97 22.91 -18.27
CA PHE A 234 -21.06 24.01 -17.89
C PHE A 234 -20.02 24.27 -18.97
N PRO A 235 -19.69 25.55 -19.25
CA PRO A 235 -18.58 25.87 -20.12
C PRO A 235 -17.26 25.50 -19.43
N VAL A 236 -16.45 24.71 -20.12
CA VAL A 236 -15.08 24.41 -19.73
C VAL A 236 -14.11 24.95 -20.76
N ALA A 237 -12.99 25.48 -20.31
CA ALA A 237 -11.87 25.80 -21.18
C ALA A 237 -10.78 24.73 -21.00
N VAL A 238 -10.15 24.30 -22.09
CA VAL A 238 -9.19 23.21 -22.11
C VAL A 238 -7.91 23.67 -22.80
N GLY A 239 -6.77 23.34 -22.21
CA GLY A 239 -5.43 23.59 -22.77
C GLY A 239 -4.52 22.39 -22.60
N LEU A 240 -3.59 22.21 -23.54
CA LEU A 240 -2.51 21.24 -23.40
C LEU A 240 -1.48 21.71 -22.35
N ALA A 241 -0.56 20.83 -21.96
CA ALA A 241 0.44 21.14 -20.94
C ALA A 241 1.47 22.19 -21.39
N ASP A 242 1.76 22.25 -22.69
CA ASP A 242 2.73 23.12 -23.35
C ASP A 242 2.12 24.42 -23.90
N GLU A 243 0.79 24.53 -23.95
CA GLU A 243 0.11 25.73 -24.42
C GLU A 243 0.00 26.80 -23.33
N GLU A 244 0.14 28.08 -23.68
CA GLU A 244 -0.21 29.17 -22.78
C GLU A 244 -1.73 29.41 -22.79
N GLY A 245 -2.35 29.42 -21.61
CA GLY A 245 -3.79 29.61 -21.46
C GLY A 245 -4.63 28.37 -21.78
N PHE A 246 -5.91 28.60 -22.15
CA PHE A 246 -6.90 27.54 -22.43
C PHE A 246 -7.59 27.86 -23.78
N PRO A 247 -6.94 27.56 -24.92
CA PRO A 247 -7.40 28.01 -26.24
C PRO A 247 -8.66 27.29 -26.73
N ARG A 248 -9.00 26.13 -26.16
CA ARG A 248 -10.15 25.32 -26.61
C ARG A 248 -11.30 25.46 -25.62
N SER A 249 -12.52 25.53 -26.13
CA SER A 249 -13.74 25.56 -25.32
C SER A 249 -14.54 24.28 -25.52
N GLY A 250 -15.19 23.85 -24.44
CA GLY A 250 -16.04 22.68 -24.39
C GLY A 250 -17.20 22.88 -23.44
N VAL A 251 -18.08 21.88 -23.40
CA VAL A 251 -19.24 21.89 -22.52
C VAL A 251 -19.32 20.54 -21.81
N THR A 252 -19.62 20.55 -20.50
CA THR A 252 -19.88 19.31 -19.76
C THR A 252 -21.15 18.65 -20.28
N ASP A 253 -21.11 17.33 -20.48
CA ASP A 253 -22.25 16.52 -20.93
C ASP A 253 -22.66 15.45 -19.91
N PHE A 254 -21.78 15.13 -18.96
CA PHE A 254 -22.03 14.13 -17.95
C PHE A 254 -21.35 14.50 -16.64
N THR A 255 -22.10 14.31 -15.55
CA THR A 255 -21.60 14.37 -14.18
C THR A 255 -22.03 13.07 -13.49
N ALA A 256 -21.09 12.40 -12.81
CA ALA A 256 -21.40 11.17 -12.09
C ALA A 256 -22.49 11.40 -11.03
N ASN A 257 -23.30 10.38 -10.80
CA ASN A 257 -24.38 10.38 -9.81
C ASN A 257 -23.93 9.88 -8.43
N THR A 258 -22.72 9.33 -8.33
CA THR A 258 -22.11 8.82 -7.10
C THR A 258 -20.73 9.42 -6.91
N ILE A 259 -20.44 9.84 -5.67
CA ILE A 259 -19.10 10.24 -5.24
C ILE A 259 -18.28 8.96 -5.03
N ASP A 260 -17.05 8.95 -5.52
CA ASP A 260 -16.10 7.89 -5.26
C ASP A 260 -15.72 7.90 -3.77
N LEU A 261 -15.98 6.80 -3.07
CA LEU A 261 -15.83 6.71 -1.60
C LEU A 261 -14.36 6.74 -1.15
N ASP A 262 -13.43 6.36 -2.03
CA ASP A 262 -12.01 6.27 -1.72
C ASP A 262 -11.33 7.64 -1.87
N THR A 263 -11.77 8.44 -2.86
CA THR A 263 -11.15 9.72 -3.22
C THR A 263 -11.98 10.95 -2.82
N GLY A 264 -13.27 10.79 -2.54
CA GLY A 264 -14.19 11.91 -2.26
C GLY A 264 -14.43 12.82 -3.46
N THR A 265 -14.22 12.31 -4.68
CA THR A 265 -14.34 13.07 -5.93
C THR A 265 -15.53 12.62 -6.77
N LEU A 266 -15.98 13.50 -7.65
CA LEU A 266 -17.07 13.28 -8.60
C LEU A 266 -16.52 13.39 -10.02
N ARG A 267 -16.69 12.34 -10.82
CA ARG A 267 -16.25 12.33 -12.22
C ARG A 267 -17.13 13.25 -13.05
N VAL A 268 -16.51 14.15 -13.81
CA VAL A 268 -17.18 15.02 -14.80
C VAL A 268 -16.58 14.73 -16.18
N ARG A 269 -17.43 14.75 -17.20
CA ARG A 269 -17.03 14.63 -18.60
C ARG A 269 -17.49 15.85 -19.37
N ALA A 270 -16.59 16.37 -20.20
CA ALA A 270 -16.86 17.42 -21.15
C ALA A 270 -16.63 16.95 -22.58
N THR A 271 -17.44 17.49 -23.49
CA THR A 271 -17.35 17.24 -24.92
C THR A 271 -16.67 18.41 -25.61
N LEU A 272 -15.64 18.11 -26.41
CA LEU A 272 -14.89 19.06 -27.24
C LEU A 272 -14.98 18.68 -28.72
N ALA A 273 -15.03 19.68 -29.59
CA ALA A 273 -14.78 19.50 -31.00
C ALA A 273 -13.26 19.36 -31.25
N ASN A 274 -12.84 18.28 -31.88
CA ASN A 274 -11.44 18.02 -32.25
C ASN A 274 -11.28 18.21 -33.76
N THR A 275 -11.34 19.46 -34.22
CA THR A 275 -11.34 19.82 -35.65
C THR A 275 -9.95 19.82 -36.26
N ASP A 276 -8.94 20.16 -35.47
CA ASP A 276 -7.51 20.13 -35.82
C ASP A 276 -6.92 18.71 -35.76
N GLY A 277 -7.59 17.79 -35.05
CA GLY A 277 -7.16 16.39 -34.91
C GLY A 277 -5.95 16.22 -34.01
N LEU A 278 -5.55 17.27 -33.29
CA LEU A 278 -4.39 17.28 -32.39
C LEU A 278 -4.67 16.48 -31.12
N LEU A 279 -5.92 16.50 -30.63
CA LEU A 279 -6.29 15.80 -29.41
C LEU A 279 -6.43 14.30 -29.72
N VAL A 280 -5.55 13.50 -29.16
CA VAL A 280 -5.61 12.04 -29.21
C VAL A 280 -6.16 11.52 -27.87
N PRO A 281 -7.02 10.50 -27.86
CA PRO A 281 -7.45 9.86 -26.61
C PRO A 281 -6.25 9.39 -25.76
N GLY A 282 -6.31 9.65 -24.45
CA GLY A 282 -5.26 9.33 -23.47
C GLY A 282 -4.31 10.48 -23.15
N MET A 283 -4.41 11.63 -23.84
CA MET A 283 -3.60 12.81 -23.53
C MET A 283 -4.03 13.47 -22.22
N PHE A 284 -3.05 14.04 -21.52
CA PHE A 284 -3.29 14.90 -20.37
C PHE A 284 -3.69 16.31 -20.83
N VAL A 285 -4.70 16.87 -20.18
CA VAL A 285 -5.18 18.23 -20.44
C VAL A 285 -5.42 18.97 -19.14
N ARG A 286 -5.26 20.29 -19.17
CA ARG A 286 -5.71 21.18 -18.10
C ARG A 286 -7.12 21.64 -18.43
N VAL A 287 -8.00 21.58 -17.45
CA VAL A 287 -9.41 21.96 -17.58
C VAL A 287 -9.68 23.11 -16.62
N ARG A 288 -10.26 24.18 -17.13
CA ARG A 288 -10.71 25.33 -16.35
C ARG A 288 -12.24 25.36 -16.36
N LEU A 289 -12.84 25.14 -15.20
CA LEU A 289 -14.28 25.13 -14.99
C LEU A 289 -14.74 26.50 -14.47
N ALA A 290 -15.73 27.11 -15.12
CA ALA A 290 -16.32 28.36 -14.65
C ALA A 290 -17.30 28.11 -13.49
N MET A 291 -17.07 28.78 -12.36
CA MET A 291 -17.85 28.70 -11.14
C MET A 291 -18.90 29.81 -11.10
N GLY A 292 -19.99 29.64 -11.86
CA GLY A 292 -21.11 30.58 -11.91
C GLY A 292 -20.98 31.69 -12.96
N ALA A 293 -21.97 32.59 -13.00
CA ALA A 293 -22.01 33.69 -13.98
C ALA A 293 -21.04 34.84 -13.61
N PRO A 294 -20.53 35.61 -14.61
CA PRO A 294 -19.72 36.79 -14.36
C PRO A 294 -20.45 37.80 -13.46
N TYR A 295 -19.76 38.37 -12.47
CA TYR A 295 -20.31 39.40 -11.57
C TYR A 295 -19.37 40.60 -11.44
N LYS A 296 -19.95 41.79 -11.21
CA LYS A 296 -19.17 43.02 -10.96
C LYS A 296 -18.70 43.03 -9.50
N ALA A 297 -17.39 43.09 -9.30
CA ALA A 297 -16.80 43.18 -7.96
C ALA A 297 -15.72 44.27 -7.89
N PRO A 298 -15.62 45.02 -6.78
CA PRO A 298 -14.49 45.89 -6.51
C PRO A 298 -13.24 45.04 -6.21
N LEU A 299 -12.16 45.32 -6.93
CA LEU A 299 -10.87 44.66 -6.80
C LEU A 299 -9.89 45.54 -6.04
N VAL A 300 -9.25 44.96 -5.02
CA VAL A 300 -8.24 45.62 -4.19
C VAL A 300 -6.93 44.84 -4.23
N SER A 301 -5.79 45.51 -4.00
CA SER A 301 -4.51 44.81 -3.88
C SER A 301 -4.55 43.84 -2.69
N ASP A 302 -4.04 42.61 -2.87
CA ASP A 302 -4.02 41.60 -1.79
C ASP A 302 -3.27 42.08 -0.53
N ARG A 303 -2.33 43.03 -0.71
CA ARG A 303 -1.58 43.67 0.39
C ARG A 303 -2.43 44.56 1.30
N ALA A 304 -3.58 45.03 0.83
CA ALA A 304 -4.50 45.87 1.59
C ALA A 304 -5.37 45.09 2.59
N ILE A 305 -5.30 43.75 2.56
CA ILE A 305 -6.18 42.85 3.30
C ILE A 305 -5.43 42.29 4.51
N ALA A 306 -5.97 42.49 5.70
CA ALA A 306 -5.47 41.90 6.94
C ALA A 306 -6.44 40.86 7.51
N SER A 307 -5.95 40.07 8.45
CA SER A 307 -6.72 39.02 9.12
C SER A 307 -6.74 39.27 10.62
N ASP A 308 -7.93 39.23 11.23
CA ASP A 308 -8.13 39.31 12.67
C ASP A 308 -9.07 38.18 13.11
N GLN A 309 -8.59 37.30 14.01
CA GLN A 309 -9.31 36.12 14.51
C GLN A 309 -9.99 35.27 13.40
N GLY A 310 -9.31 35.13 12.25
CA GLY A 310 -9.80 34.39 11.08
C GLY A 310 -10.75 35.16 10.14
N LEU A 311 -11.20 36.37 10.53
CA LEU A 311 -11.99 37.27 9.69
C LEU A 311 -11.09 38.21 8.87
N LYS A 312 -11.49 38.50 7.63
CA LYS A 312 -10.74 39.37 6.72
C LYS A 312 -11.28 40.79 6.78
N PHE A 313 -10.39 41.78 6.79
CA PHE A 313 -10.76 43.19 6.87
C PHE A 313 -9.81 44.07 6.06
N VAL A 314 -10.29 45.26 5.70
CA VAL A 314 -9.52 46.34 5.08
C VAL A 314 -9.70 47.63 5.88
N TYR A 315 -8.72 48.51 5.82
CA TYR A 315 -8.84 49.86 6.35
C TYR A 315 -9.29 50.82 5.24
N VAL A 316 -10.37 51.55 5.50
CA VAL A 316 -10.94 52.57 4.59
C VAL A 316 -10.78 53.95 5.24
N VAL A 317 -10.48 54.98 4.47
CA VAL A 317 -10.36 56.36 4.97
C VAL A 317 -11.60 57.16 4.61
N ASP A 318 -12.33 57.63 5.63
CA ASP A 318 -13.55 58.44 5.46
C ASP A 318 -13.27 59.88 5.03
N ALA A 319 -14.32 60.67 4.76
CA ALA A 319 -14.20 62.05 4.26
C ALA A 319 -13.45 62.99 5.23
N GLU A 320 -13.49 62.69 6.52
CA GLU A 320 -12.79 63.40 7.61
C GLU A 320 -11.33 62.92 7.80
N ASN A 321 -10.82 62.10 6.88
CA ASN A 321 -9.49 61.50 6.87
C ASN A 321 -9.20 60.61 8.10
N LYS A 322 -10.22 59.96 8.65
CA LYS A 322 -10.09 58.96 9.72
C LYS A 322 -10.13 57.53 9.17
N VAL A 323 -9.35 56.66 9.79
CA VAL A 323 -9.27 55.24 9.43
C VAL A 323 -10.47 54.48 10.02
N GLN A 324 -11.25 53.84 9.15
CA GLN A 324 -12.35 52.95 9.51
C GLN A 324 -11.95 51.49 9.27
N TYR A 325 -12.29 50.64 10.24
CA TYR A 325 -12.16 49.20 10.11
C TYR A 325 -13.38 48.64 9.39
N ARG A 326 -13.18 47.98 8.24
CA ARG A 326 -14.27 47.40 7.48
C ARG A 326 -14.03 45.92 7.21
N ARG A 327 -14.98 45.10 7.64
CA ARG A 327 -14.96 43.65 7.39
C ARG A 327 -15.30 43.40 5.94
N VAL A 328 -14.54 42.51 5.30
CA VAL A 328 -14.75 42.16 3.90
C VAL A 328 -14.86 40.66 3.71
N ALA A 329 -15.74 40.26 2.79
CA ALA A 329 -15.76 38.90 2.27
C ALA A 329 -14.90 38.86 0.99
N LEU A 330 -13.95 37.94 0.94
CA LEU A 330 -13.03 37.82 -0.19
C LEU A 330 -13.61 36.95 -1.30
N GLY A 331 -13.37 37.34 -2.54
CA GLY A 331 -13.55 36.55 -3.77
C GLY A 331 -12.20 36.05 -4.31
N GLN A 332 -12.16 35.65 -5.58
CA GLN A 332 -10.94 35.13 -6.20
C GLN A 332 -9.85 36.20 -6.42
N LEU A 333 -8.60 35.74 -6.42
CA LEU A 333 -7.43 36.53 -6.82
C LEU A 333 -7.32 36.47 -8.35
N GLN A 334 -7.22 37.63 -8.99
CA GLN A 334 -7.04 37.76 -10.42
C GLN A 334 -5.56 37.65 -10.81
N SER A 335 -5.29 37.35 -12.08
CA SER A 335 -3.93 37.17 -12.62
C SER A 335 -3.05 38.44 -12.56
N ASP A 336 -3.66 39.62 -12.39
CA ASP A 336 -2.98 40.91 -12.19
C ASP A 336 -2.60 41.19 -10.72
N GLY A 337 -2.87 40.25 -9.81
CA GLY A 337 -2.54 40.35 -8.38
C GLY A 337 -3.58 41.12 -7.55
N LEU A 338 -4.74 41.45 -8.13
CA LEU A 338 -5.86 42.07 -7.42
C LEU A 338 -6.85 41.02 -6.92
N ARG A 339 -7.35 41.17 -5.68
CA ARG A 339 -8.34 40.29 -5.06
C ARG A 339 -9.73 40.91 -5.19
N ALA A 340 -10.69 40.16 -5.72
CA ALA A 340 -12.09 40.59 -5.74
C ALA A 340 -12.67 40.60 -4.30
N ILE A 341 -13.49 41.60 -3.97
CA ILE A 341 -14.22 41.69 -2.69
C ILE A 341 -15.70 41.48 -2.96
N THR A 342 -16.30 40.44 -2.37
CA THR A 342 -17.69 40.05 -2.64
C THR A 342 -18.69 40.78 -1.75
N LYS A 343 -18.29 41.21 -0.54
CA LYS A 343 -19.11 42.03 0.38
C LYS A 343 -18.22 42.94 1.24
N GLY A 344 -18.76 44.11 1.59
CA GLY A 344 -18.16 45.00 2.61
C GLY A 344 -17.30 46.12 2.06
N LEU A 345 -17.36 46.42 0.75
CA LEU A 345 -16.63 47.54 0.14
C LEU A 345 -17.43 48.14 -1.00
N GLU A 346 -17.48 49.47 -1.07
CA GLU A 346 -18.12 50.24 -2.14
C GLU A 346 -17.09 50.72 -3.17
N PRO A 347 -17.48 50.96 -4.43
CA PRO A 347 -16.58 51.38 -5.51
C PRO A 347 -15.79 52.67 -5.23
N ASP A 348 -16.37 53.60 -4.47
CA ASP A 348 -15.77 54.92 -4.18
C ASP A 348 -14.98 54.96 -2.86
N ASP A 349 -14.87 53.84 -2.15
CA ASP A 349 -14.13 53.76 -0.89
C ASP A 349 -12.62 53.99 -1.10
N ARG A 350 -11.99 54.77 -0.21
CA ARG A 350 -10.53 54.97 -0.22
C ARG A 350 -9.84 53.91 0.64
N VAL A 351 -9.34 52.85 0.01
CA VAL A 351 -8.71 51.71 0.70
C VAL A 351 -7.22 51.95 0.92
N VAL A 352 -6.73 51.66 2.12
CA VAL A 352 -5.30 51.73 2.45
C VAL A 352 -4.53 50.59 1.79
N THR A 353 -3.54 50.91 0.94
CA THR A 353 -2.76 49.92 0.17
C THR A 353 -1.32 49.71 0.66
N GLY A 354 -0.90 50.45 1.70
CA GLY A 354 0.44 50.42 2.29
C GLY A 354 0.60 49.47 3.49
N ARG A 355 1.65 49.67 4.29
CA ARG A 355 1.88 48.90 5.53
C ARG A 355 0.73 49.15 6.52
N LEU A 356 0.03 48.09 6.91
CA LEU A 356 -1.12 48.14 7.83
C LEU A 356 -0.71 48.19 9.32
N THR A 357 0.57 47.97 9.62
CA THR A 357 1.13 47.94 10.98
C THR A 357 1.11 49.33 11.61
N GLY A 358 0.45 49.48 12.76
CA GLY A 358 0.39 50.75 13.52
C GLY A 358 -0.88 51.58 13.28
N LEU A 359 -1.77 51.19 12.36
CA LEU A 359 -3.06 51.85 12.16
C LEU A 359 -4.10 51.37 13.18
N ARG A 360 -4.87 52.30 13.75
CA ARG A 360 -5.98 52.02 14.66
C ARG A 360 -7.29 52.63 14.11
N PRO A 361 -8.44 51.99 14.34
CA PRO A 361 -9.74 52.58 14.00
C PRO A 361 -9.90 53.95 14.69
N GLY A 362 -10.37 54.96 13.96
CA GLY A 362 -10.57 56.33 14.43
C GLY A 362 -9.34 57.24 14.36
N MET A 363 -8.18 56.73 13.95
CA MET A 363 -6.95 57.52 13.82
C MET A 363 -7.01 58.44 12.59
N THR A 364 -6.63 59.71 12.75
CA THR A 364 -6.52 60.67 11.63
C THR A 364 -5.21 60.46 10.89
N VAL A 365 -5.30 60.23 9.57
CA VAL A 365 -4.16 60.02 8.68
C VAL A 365 -4.13 61.09 7.60
N ARG A 366 -2.97 61.30 6.97
CA ARG A 366 -2.90 62.10 5.73
C ARG A 366 -2.92 61.13 4.55
N PRO A 367 -4.05 61.01 3.82
CA PRO A 367 -4.13 60.11 2.67
C PRO A 367 -3.30 60.66 1.50
N ARG A 368 -2.41 59.83 0.97
CA ARG A 368 -1.71 60.10 -0.29
C ARG A 368 -2.32 59.22 -1.38
N GLU A 369 -2.93 59.80 -2.39
CA GLU A 369 -3.45 59.03 -3.53
C GLU A 369 -2.28 58.35 -4.25
N ALA A 370 -2.28 57.02 -4.23
CA ALA A 370 -1.32 56.20 -4.94
C ALA A 370 -2.01 55.58 -6.16
N ALA A 371 -1.40 55.67 -7.33
CA ALA A 371 -1.85 54.92 -8.50
C ALA A 371 -1.83 53.42 -8.16
N ALA A 372 -2.86 52.68 -8.59
CA ALA A 372 -3.02 51.26 -8.32
C ALA A 372 -1.71 50.51 -8.66
N PRO A 373 -1.07 49.84 -7.70
CA PRO A 373 0.22 49.20 -7.95
C PRO A 373 0.02 47.90 -8.73
N VAL A 374 0.60 47.80 -9.92
CA VAL A 374 0.85 46.53 -10.61
C VAL A 374 2.00 45.83 -9.87
N PRO A 375 1.79 44.68 -9.20
CA PRO A 375 2.88 43.97 -8.55
C PRO A 375 3.70 43.20 -9.59
N LYS A 376 5.01 43.46 -9.67
CA LYS A 376 5.96 42.51 -10.26
C LYS A 376 5.93 41.22 -9.42
N LEU A 377 5.90 40.06 -10.09
CA LEU A 377 5.99 38.73 -9.50
C LEU A 377 7.15 38.66 -8.48
N PRO A 378 6.94 38.13 -7.27
CA PRO A 378 8.03 37.90 -6.34
C PRO A 378 8.94 36.78 -6.88
N GLU A 379 10.24 37.07 -6.95
CA GLU A 379 11.29 36.06 -6.99
C GLU A 379 11.11 35.06 -5.85
N LYS A 380 11.46 33.80 -6.15
CA LYS A 380 11.60 32.68 -5.21
C LYS A 380 12.15 33.17 -3.88
N THR A 381 11.30 33.23 -2.86
CA THR A 381 11.77 33.33 -1.47
C THR A 381 12.49 32.05 -1.12
N ASP A 382 13.75 32.19 -0.70
CA ASP A 382 14.57 31.12 -0.15
C ASP A 382 13.79 30.31 0.89
N GLU A 383 13.83 28.98 0.71
CA GLU A 383 13.41 28.02 1.72
C GLU A 383 14.10 28.34 3.06
N PRO A 384 13.39 28.22 4.20
CA PRO A 384 14.09 28.14 5.48
C PRO A 384 15.08 26.97 5.41
N PRO A 385 16.29 27.10 5.97
CA PRO A 385 17.33 26.09 5.80
C PRO A 385 16.80 24.72 6.22
N SER A 386 16.78 23.81 5.25
CA SER A 386 16.42 22.43 5.44
C SER A 386 17.40 21.80 6.44
N VAL A 387 16.91 21.46 7.63
CA VAL A 387 17.65 20.65 8.58
C VAL A 387 17.84 19.27 7.95
N ARG A 388 19.07 18.97 7.50
CA ARG A 388 19.48 17.60 7.11
C ARG A 388 19.29 16.68 8.33
N GLY A 389 18.13 16.04 8.42
CA GLY A 389 17.80 15.21 9.59
C GLY A 389 16.36 14.71 9.67
N GLN A 390 15.39 15.28 8.96
CA GLN A 390 14.03 14.70 8.90
C GLN A 390 14.09 13.31 8.27
N ALA A 391 13.53 12.28 8.94
CA ALA A 391 13.04 11.09 8.22
C ALA A 391 12.08 11.61 7.16
N GLY A 392 12.52 11.52 5.90
CA GLY A 392 11.60 11.75 4.80
C GLY A 392 10.55 10.67 4.85
N PRO A 393 9.37 10.94 4.32
CA PRO A 393 8.33 9.93 4.31
C PRO A 393 8.77 8.78 3.37
N GLY A 394 8.62 7.54 3.84
CA GLY A 394 9.13 6.35 3.18
C GLY A 394 8.05 5.60 2.40
N ILE A 395 8.46 4.74 1.47
CA ILE A 395 7.60 3.75 0.79
C ILE A 395 8.24 2.38 0.98
N LEU A 396 7.44 1.41 1.39
CA LEU A 396 7.86 0.03 1.59
C LEU A 396 7.32 -0.84 0.45
N VAL A 397 8.22 -1.52 -0.24
CA VAL A 397 7.90 -2.53 -1.26
C VAL A 397 8.21 -3.91 -0.70
N GLU A 398 7.24 -4.80 -0.66
CA GLU A 398 7.41 -6.17 -0.21
C GLU A 398 7.03 -7.17 -1.32
N ALA A 399 7.77 -8.28 -1.39
CA ALA A 399 7.46 -9.42 -2.23
C ALA A 399 7.83 -10.72 -1.50
N THR A 400 7.16 -11.82 -1.84
CA THR A 400 7.45 -13.13 -1.23
C THR A 400 7.71 -14.16 -2.32
N TYR A 401 8.83 -14.88 -2.19
CA TYR A 401 9.18 -16.06 -2.97
C TYR A 401 9.23 -17.29 -2.06
N PRO A 402 8.11 -18.00 -1.86
CA PRO A 402 8.02 -19.10 -0.91
C PRO A 402 9.09 -20.18 -1.14
N GLY A 403 9.82 -20.53 -0.08
CA GLY A 403 10.84 -21.58 -0.10
C GLY A 403 12.19 -21.18 -0.72
N ALA A 404 12.36 -19.96 -1.22
CA ALA A 404 13.63 -19.48 -1.75
C ALA A 404 14.61 -19.05 -0.63
N SER A 405 15.91 -19.31 -0.82
CA SER A 405 16.95 -18.80 0.08
C SER A 405 17.15 -17.28 -0.10
N ALA A 406 17.79 -16.63 0.86
CA ALA A 406 18.09 -15.20 0.79
C ALA A 406 18.87 -14.82 -0.49
N ARG A 407 19.79 -15.69 -0.93
CA ARG A 407 20.56 -15.51 -2.17
C ARG A 407 19.67 -15.62 -3.41
N VAL A 408 18.81 -16.65 -3.48
CA VAL A 408 17.87 -16.80 -4.60
C VAL A 408 16.93 -15.61 -4.69
N VAL A 409 16.42 -15.11 -3.55
CA VAL A 409 15.57 -13.91 -3.50
C VAL A 409 16.34 -12.67 -3.98
N SER A 410 17.60 -12.49 -3.57
CA SER A 410 18.45 -11.40 -4.05
C SER A 410 18.59 -11.40 -5.58
N ASP A 411 18.88 -12.57 -6.16
CA ASP A 411 19.25 -12.64 -7.57
C ASP A 411 18.01 -12.61 -8.48
N SER A 412 16.89 -13.19 -8.04
CA SER A 412 15.68 -13.35 -8.86
C SER A 412 14.55 -12.37 -8.57
N VAL A 413 14.51 -11.74 -7.39
CA VAL A 413 13.41 -10.85 -6.97
C VAL A 413 13.89 -9.42 -6.73
N ARG A 414 14.91 -9.24 -5.87
CA ARG A 414 15.45 -7.91 -5.54
C ARG A 414 15.93 -7.21 -6.80
N TRP A 415 16.83 -7.83 -7.56
CA TRP A 415 17.52 -7.14 -8.65
C TRP A 415 16.55 -6.57 -9.71
N PRO A 416 15.56 -7.32 -10.23
CA PRO A 416 14.58 -6.75 -11.15
C PRO A 416 13.77 -5.59 -10.57
N ILE A 417 13.35 -5.66 -9.29
CA ILE A 417 12.53 -4.62 -8.65
C ILE A 417 13.37 -3.36 -8.43
N GLU A 418 14.55 -3.49 -7.82
CA GLU A 418 15.42 -2.35 -7.51
C GLU A 418 15.87 -1.63 -8.78
N GLN A 419 16.16 -2.36 -9.86
CA GLN A 419 16.55 -1.78 -11.14
C GLN A 419 15.46 -0.86 -11.72
N GLN A 420 14.18 -1.21 -11.56
CA GLN A 420 13.08 -0.37 -12.03
C GLN A 420 12.82 0.84 -11.12
N VAL A 421 13.02 0.68 -9.81
CA VAL A 421 12.70 1.70 -8.79
C VAL A 421 13.81 2.74 -8.64
N ALA A 422 15.08 2.36 -8.78
CA ALA A 422 16.23 3.24 -8.52
C ALA A 422 16.27 4.48 -9.42
N GLY A 423 15.57 4.49 -10.55
CA GLY A 423 15.49 5.63 -11.48
C GLY A 423 14.48 6.72 -11.10
N LEU A 424 13.82 6.64 -9.94
CA LEU A 424 12.86 7.66 -9.51
C LEU A 424 13.57 8.90 -8.94
N GLU A 425 13.02 10.07 -9.23
CA GLU A 425 13.51 11.34 -8.68
C GLU A 425 13.23 11.45 -7.17
N LYS A 426 14.02 12.28 -6.47
CA LYS A 426 13.86 12.61 -5.04
C LYS A 426 14.00 11.43 -4.07
N ILE A 427 14.55 10.30 -4.52
CA ILE A 427 15.02 9.25 -3.61
C ILE A 427 16.22 9.78 -2.81
N ARG A 428 16.14 9.66 -1.49
CA ARG A 428 17.22 9.97 -0.55
C ARG A 428 18.08 8.75 -0.24
N SER A 429 17.46 7.59 -0.05
CA SER A 429 18.17 6.33 0.23
C SER A 429 17.31 5.13 -0.15
N LEU A 430 17.96 4.05 -0.56
CA LEU A 430 17.36 2.74 -0.80
C LEU A 430 18.00 1.73 0.14
N ARG A 431 17.19 1.04 0.95
CA ARG A 431 17.64 -0.05 1.82
C ARG A 431 16.76 -1.26 1.58
N SER A 432 17.35 -2.43 1.34
CA SER A 432 16.57 -3.65 1.18
C SER A 432 17.14 -4.81 1.96
N ARG A 433 16.28 -5.80 2.24
CA ARG A 433 16.62 -7.07 2.86
C ARG A 433 15.98 -8.21 2.08
N CYS A 434 16.78 -9.25 1.84
CA CYS A 434 16.33 -10.55 1.35
C CYS A 434 16.50 -11.57 2.47
N ALA A 435 15.42 -12.19 2.93
CA ALA A 435 15.45 -13.13 4.05
C ALA A 435 15.31 -14.59 3.58
N ARG A 436 15.81 -15.53 4.39
CA ARG A 436 15.74 -16.98 4.11
C ARG A 436 14.32 -17.58 4.10
N ASP A 437 13.31 -16.85 4.56
CA ASP A 437 11.91 -17.27 4.50
C ASP A 437 11.26 -16.89 3.15
N GLY A 438 12.06 -16.43 2.19
CA GLY A 438 11.60 -16.04 0.87
C GLY A 438 11.15 -14.59 0.78
N LYS A 439 11.19 -13.83 1.88
CA LYS A 439 10.71 -12.44 1.88
C LYS A 439 11.76 -11.49 1.34
N TYR A 440 11.27 -10.53 0.56
CA TYR A 440 11.99 -9.35 0.10
C TYR A 440 11.28 -8.11 0.61
N ALA A 441 12.03 -7.18 1.17
CA ALA A 441 11.54 -5.87 1.60
C ALA A 441 12.50 -4.77 1.17
N LEU A 442 11.99 -3.72 0.53
CA LEU A 442 12.73 -2.53 0.10
C LEU A 442 12.08 -1.28 0.70
N ASP A 443 12.84 -0.59 1.53
CA ASP A 443 12.52 0.71 2.11
C ASP A 443 13.13 1.83 1.26
N ILE A 444 12.26 2.71 0.77
CA ILE A 444 12.61 3.84 -0.09
C ILE A 444 12.29 5.12 0.67
N ASN A 445 13.33 5.86 1.08
CA ASN A 445 13.14 7.14 1.74
C ASN A 445 13.27 8.27 0.72
N PHE A 446 12.30 9.20 0.72
CA PHE A 446 12.30 10.37 -0.16
C PHE A 446 12.85 11.61 0.53
N VAL A 447 13.18 12.64 -0.25
CA VAL A 447 13.52 13.97 0.29
C VAL A 447 12.29 14.55 1.01
N PRO A 448 12.45 15.22 2.17
CA PRO A 448 11.33 15.87 2.85
C PRO A 448 10.54 16.82 1.94
N GLY A 449 9.21 16.85 2.10
CA GLY A 449 8.31 17.64 1.23
C GLY A 449 7.85 16.92 -0.05
N THR A 450 8.27 15.67 -0.27
CA THR A 450 7.75 14.83 -1.36
C THR A 450 6.33 14.36 -1.06
N ASP A 451 5.44 14.43 -2.05
CA ASP A 451 4.08 13.88 -1.97
C ASP A 451 4.15 12.34 -2.00
N LEU A 452 3.79 11.72 -0.87
CA LEU A 452 3.82 10.27 -0.71
C LEU A 452 2.82 9.53 -1.58
N GLY A 453 1.62 10.08 -1.77
CA GLY A 453 0.61 9.42 -2.59
C GLY A 453 1.09 9.30 -4.03
N GLN A 454 1.68 10.38 -4.56
CA GLN A 454 2.29 10.37 -5.89
C GLN A 454 3.50 9.45 -5.96
N ALA A 455 4.40 9.52 -4.96
CA ALA A 455 5.56 8.65 -4.91
C ALA A 455 5.15 7.16 -4.82
N GLN A 456 4.10 6.82 -4.09
CA GLN A 456 3.61 5.44 -3.95
C GLN A 456 3.08 4.92 -5.28
N VAL A 457 2.31 5.73 -6.01
CA VAL A 457 1.84 5.38 -7.36
C VAL A 457 3.01 5.20 -8.32
N LEU A 458 4.03 6.07 -8.27
CA LEU A 458 5.23 5.93 -9.11
C LEU A 458 6.01 4.66 -8.78
N VAL A 459 6.25 4.37 -7.49
CA VAL A 459 6.93 3.15 -7.04
C VAL A 459 6.12 1.91 -7.44
N GLN A 460 4.81 1.90 -7.24
CA GLN A 460 3.92 0.80 -7.67
C GLN A 460 4.01 0.57 -9.18
N ASN A 461 4.00 1.64 -9.99
CA ASN A 461 4.13 1.53 -11.44
C ASN A 461 5.50 0.94 -11.83
N ARG A 462 6.60 1.39 -11.21
CA ARG A 462 7.95 0.83 -11.46
C ARG A 462 8.08 -0.63 -11.03
N ALA A 463 7.58 -0.97 -9.85
CA ALA A 463 7.58 -2.34 -9.37
C ALA A 463 6.73 -3.27 -10.27
N SER A 464 5.59 -2.78 -10.77
CA SER A 464 4.73 -3.53 -11.68
C SER A 464 5.41 -3.80 -13.04
N LEU A 465 6.25 -2.88 -13.53
CA LEU A 465 7.07 -3.10 -14.73
C LEU A 465 8.12 -4.20 -14.55
N ALA A 466 8.55 -4.48 -13.31
CA ALA A 466 9.44 -5.59 -13.01
C ALA A 466 8.71 -6.95 -13.01
N SER A 467 7.37 -6.97 -12.88
CA SER A 467 6.58 -8.21 -12.74
C SER A 467 6.87 -9.28 -13.81
N PRO A 468 7.00 -8.97 -15.12
CA PRO A 468 7.32 -9.97 -16.13
C PRO A 468 8.71 -10.60 -15.99
N LEU A 469 9.64 -9.93 -15.31
CA LEU A 469 11.00 -10.43 -15.05
C LEU A 469 11.05 -11.30 -13.78
N LEU A 470 10.01 -11.29 -12.95
CA LEU A 470 9.95 -12.05 -11.71
C LEU A 470 9.56 -13.51 -11.96
N PRO A 471 9.97 -14.45 -11.08
CA PRO A 471 9.49 -15.83 -11.11
C PRO A 471 7.95 -15.91 -10.98
N THR A 472 7.33 -16.90 -11.62
CA THR A 472 5.86 -17.08 -11.62
C THR A 472 5.28 -17.18 -10.21
N ALA A 473 5.96 -17.85 -9.28
CA ALA A 473 5.52 -17.96 -7.88
C ALA A 473 5.43 -16.59 -7.18
N VAL A 474 6.27 -15.63 -7.56
CA VAL A 474 6.26 -14.26 -7.03
C VAL A 474 5.19 -13.43 -7.72
N GLN A 475 4.98 -13.63 -9.02
CA GLN A 475 3.89 -12.98 -9.77
C GLN A 475 2.52 -13.37 -9.20
N GLU A 476 2.31 -14.65 -8.85
CA GLU A 476 1.09 -15.15 -8.21
C GLU A 476 0.89 -14.60 -6.79
N ALA A 477 1.97 -14.47 -6.02
CA ALA A 477 1.93 -13.87 -4.68
C ALA A 477 1.70 -12.34 -4.72
N GLY A 478 2.10 -11.68 -5.81
CA GLY A 478 2.00 -10.24 -6.00
C GLY A 478 3.12 -9.45 -5.31
N ILE A 479 3.25 -8.18 -5.73
CA ILE A 479 4.13 -7.19 -5.10
C ILE A 479 3.25 -6.20 -4.35
N THR A 480 3.52 -5.97 -3.08
CA THR A 480 2.78 -5.01 -2.26
C THR A 480 3.59 -3.74 -2.06
N VAL A 481 3.01 -2.59 -2.42
CA VAL A 481 3.62 -1.27 -2.17
C VAL A 481 2.75 -0.49 -1.20
N GLY A 482 3.30 -0.19 -0.04
CA GLY A 482 2.62 0.54 1.03
C GLY A 482 3.37 1.79 1.46
N THR A 483 2.73 2.58 2.31
CA THR A 483 3.41 3.66 3.01
C THR A 483 4.47 3.09 3.96
N GLY A 484 5.69 3.57 3.82
CA GLY A 484 6.78 3.28 4.74
C GLY A 484 6.54 3.98 6.08
N THR A 485 7.14 3.47 7.14
CA THR A 485 6.89 3.99 8.48
C THR A 485 7.88 5.10 8.84
N ALA A 486 7.37 6.26 9.23
CA ALA A 486 8.16 7.37 9.80
C ALA A 486 8.44 7.21 11.30
N GLY A 487 8.13 6.04 11.88
CA GLY A 487 8.53 5.61 13.22
C GLY A 487 7.42 5.23 14.17
N VAL A 488 7.80 4.56 15.26
CA VAL A 488 6.88 4.13 16.33
C VAL A 488 6.47 5.35 17.16
N LEU A 489 5.18 5.66 17.19
CA LEU A 489 4.60 6.73 18.00
C LEU A 489 4.17 6.22 19.37
N LEU A 490 3.37 5.15 19.40
CA LEU A 490 2.79 4.58 20.61
C LEU A 490 2.95 3.07 20.63
N ILE A 491 3.07 2.53 21.84
CA ILE A 491 2.89 1.11 22.11
C ILE A 491 1.73 1.00 23.09
N VAL A 492 0.66 0.35 22.63
CA VAL A 492 -0.59 0.17 23.37
C VAL A 492 -0.75 -1.31 23.71
N ASN A 493 -0.92 -1.62 24.99
CA ASN A 493 -1.10 -2.98 25.46
C ASN A 493 -2.57 -3.23 25.81
N LEU A 494 -3.13 -4.29 25.24
CA LEU A 494 -4.38 -4.89 25.71
C LEU A 494 -4.04 -5.91 26.79
N VAL A 495 -4.57 -5.68 27.99
CA VAL A 495 -4.27 -6.44 29.19
C VAL A 495 -5.53 -7.07 29.77
N SER A 496 -5.37 -8.17 30.51
CA SER A 496 -6.40 -8.69 31.40
C SER A 496 -5.94 -8.53 32.85
N PRO A 497 -6.35 -7.46 33.57
CA PRO A 497 -5.81 -7.15 34.90
C PRO A 497 -6.01 -8.25 35.94
N ARG A 498 -7.10 -9.03 35.79
CA ARG A 498 -7.47 -10.16 36.65
C ARG A 498 -7.02 -11.52 36.10
N GLU A 499 -6.28 -11.53 34.99
CA GLU A 499 -5.76 -12.74 34.34
C GLU A 499 -6.87 -13.75 33.94
N GLU A 500 -8.07 -13.24 33.68
CA GLU A 500 -9.24 -14.02 33.24
C GLU A 500 -9.06 -14.53 31.79
N HIS A 501 -8.23 -13.84 31.00
CA HIS A 501 -7.99 -14.15 29.60
C HIS A 501 -6.51 -14.40 29.29
N LYS A 502 -6.23 -15.47 28.54
CA LYS A 502 -4.88 -15.81 28.06
C LYS A 502 -4.49 -14.96 26.84
N GLN A 503 -3.19 -14.86 26.57
CA GLN A 503 -2.63 -14.11 25.43
C GLN A 503 -3.26 -14.40 24.06
N PRO A 504 -3.57 -15.67 23.68
CA PRO A 504 -4.21 -15.94 22.38
C PRO A 504 -5.54 -15.21 22.21
N TYR A 505 -6.32 -15.11 23.29
CA TYR A 505 -7.59 -14.38 23.29
C TYR A 505 -7.35 -12.87 23.16
N LEU A 506 -6.39 -12.32 23.90
CA LEU A 506 -6.03 -10.89 23.83
C LEU A 506 -5.56 -10.53 22.41
N GLY A 507 -4.64 -11.30 21.84
CA GLY A 507 -4.11 -11.07 20.50
C GLY A 507 -5.21 -11.13 19.44
N HIS A 508 -6.12 -12.09 19.57
CA HIS A 508 -7.26 -12.20 18.67
C HIS A 508 -8.24 -11.02 18.77
N TYR A 509 -8.63 -10.63 19.98
CA TYR A 509 -9.51 -9.49 20.20
C TYR A 509 -8.88 -8.20 19.66
N ALA A 510 -7.58 -7.98 19.94
CA ALA A 510 -6.83 -6.84 19.42
C ALA A 510 -6.80 -6.82 17.89
N HIS A 511 -6.61 -7.98 17.25
CA HIS A 511 -6.59 -8.07 15.80
C HIS A 511 -7.95 -7.69 15.18
N ILE A 512 -9.06 -8.23 15.70
CA ILE A 512 -10.39 -8.03 15.12
C ILE A 512 -10.96 -6.65 15.45
N GLN A 513 -10.86 -6.22 16.70
CA GLN A 513 -11.64 -5.09 17.20
C GLN A 513 -10.81 -3.80 17.34
N LEU A 514 -9.48 -3.88 17.41
CA LEU A 514 -8.63 -2.73 17.75
C LEU A 514 -7.70 -2.31 16.62
N LYS A 515 -7.03 -3.26 15.96
CA LYS A 515 -5.99 -2.98 14.96
C LYS A 515 -6.48 -2.06 13.85
N ASP A 516 -7.58 -2.43 13.19
CA ASP A 516 -8.12 -1.66 12.06
C ASP A 516 -8.70 -0.32 12.51
N GLU A 517 -9.25 -0.26 13.73
CA GLU A 517 -9.78 0.99 14.29
C GLU A 517 -8.68 2.01 14.59
N LEU A 518 -7.51 1.56 15.02
CA LEU A 518 -6.33 2.43 15.19
C LEU A 518 -5.68 2.77 13.85
N ALA A 519 -5.64 1.84 12.90
CA ALA A 519 -5.07 2.07 11.57
C ALA A 519 -5.86 3.10 10.74
N ARG A 520 -7.17 3.24 10.97
CA ARG A 520 -8.02 4.25 10.33
C ARG A 520 -7.78 5.68 10.82
N VAL A 521 -7.05 5.87 11.92
CA VAL A 521 -6.77 7.22 12.43
C VAL A 521 -5.81 7.92 11.48
N ARG A 522 -6.21 9.09 10.98
CA ARG A 522 -5.43 9.86 10.00
C ARG A 522 -4.01 10.18 10.55
N GLY A 523 -2.99 9.83 9.77
CA GLY A 523 -1.57 9.99 10.13
C GLY A 523 -0.92 8.74 10.74
N VAL A 524 -1.72 7.70 11.02
CA VAL A 524 -1.21 6.35 11.30
C VAL A 524 -0.89 5.67 9.98
N GLY A 525 0.33 5.14 9.86
CA GLY A 525 0.79 4.41 8.66
C GLY A 525 0.58 2.91 8.80
N LYS A 526 1.11 2.33 9.88
CA LYS A 526 1.04 0.89 10.16
C LYS A 526 0.74 0.66 11.63
N VAL A 527 -0.15 -0.29 11.91
CA VAL A 527 -0.33 -0.83 13.27
C VAL A 527 0.17 -2.27 13.27
N ALA A 528 1.35 -2.48 13.84
CA ALA A 528 1.91 -3.81 14.02
C ALA A 528 1.35 -4.41 15.30
N LEU A 529 0.93 -5.67 15.23
CA LEU A 529 0.39 -6.40 16.37
C LEU A 529 1.40 -7.46 16.79
N LEU A 530 1.83 -7.38 18.05
CA LEU A 530 2.78 -8.28 18.70
C LEU A 530 2.11 -8.99 19.88
N GLY A 531 2.61 -10.14 20.31
CA GLY A 531 1.95 -10.95 21.34
C GLY A 531 0.72 -11.68 20.78
N THR A 532 0.79 -12.10 19.52
CA THR A 532 -0.23 -12.94 18.88
C THR A 532 0.28 -14.35 18.68
N SER A 533 -0.50 -15.29 19.18
CA SER A 533 -0.47 -16.66 18.69
C SER A 533 -1.66 -16.84 17.74
N ASP A 534 -1.41 -17.37 16.55
CA ASP A 534 -2.53 -17.90 15.78
C ASP A 534 -3.15 -19.06 16.58
N LEU A 535 -4.48 -19.19 16.60
CA LEU A 535 -5.09 -20.44 17.02
C LEU A 535 -4.93 -21.41 15.85
N GLY A 536 -4.35 -22.59 16.06
CA GLY A 536 -4.11 -23.54 14.98
C GLY A 536 -4.38 -24.97 15.42
N LEU A 537 -5.03 -25.74 14.57
CA LEU A 537 -5.19 -27.18 14.80
C LEU A 537 -4.02 -27.91 14.14
N ARG A 538 -3.17 -28.51 14.95
CA ARG A 538 -1.93 -29.16 14.52
C ARG A 538 -2.14 -30.66 14.41
N ILE A 539 -1.80 -31.22 13.25
CA ILE A 539 -1.88 -32.65 12.96
C ILE A 539 -0.44 -33.15 12.82
N GLN A 540 0.10 -33.72 13.89
CA GLN A 540 1.45 -34.25 13.95
C GLN A 540 1.47 -35.69 13.44
N ILE A 541 1.89 -35.88 12.21
CA ILE A 541 2.00 -37.16 11.53
C ILE A 541 3.20 -37.97 12.03
N ASP A 542 3.00 -39.26 12.27
CA ASP A 542 4.07 -40.24 12.52
C ASP A 542 4.47 -40.94 11.20
N PRO A 543 5.69 -40.71 10.68
CA PRO A 543 6.18 -41.33 9.44
C PRO A 543 6.15 -42.85 9.44
N ASP A 544 6.46 -43.48 10.57
CA ASP A 544 6.60 -44.94 10.65
C ASP A 544 5.22 -45.59 10.54
N ARG A 545 4.20 -44.98 11.17
CA ARG A 545 2.81 -45.44 11.10
C ARG A 545 2.21 -45.24 9.72
N LEU A 546 2.49 -44.11 9.07
CA LEU A 546 2.10 -43.89 7.68
C LEU A 546 2.70 -44.96 6.75
N ALA A 547 4.00 -45.22 6.89
CA ALA A 547 4.70 -46.21 6.07
C ALA A 547 4.16 -47.63 6.31
N ALA A 548 3.88 -48.01 7.56
CA ALA A 548 3.32 -49.32 7.92
C ALA A 548 1.93 -49.56 7.31
N LEU A 549 1.15 -48.49 7.13
CA LEU A 549 -0.21 -48.54 6.57
C LEU A 549 -0.26 -48.25 5.07
N ASN A 550 0.89 -48.13 4.40
CA ASN A 550 1.02 -47.75 2.99
C ASN A 550 0.30 -46.43 2.65
N LEU A 551 0.43 -45.43 3.51
CA LEU A 551 -0.11 -44.07 3.37
C LEU A 551 1.02 -43.04 3.25
N ASN A 552 0.77 -41.92 2.56
CA ASN A 552 1.67 -40.75 2.56
C ASN A 552 1.01 -39.54 3.23
N THR A 553 1.79 -38.47 3.42
CA THR A 553 1.30 -37.19 3.96
C THR A 553 0.12 -36.63 3.16
N GLU A 554 0.15 -36.80 1.83
CA GLU A 554 -0.90 -36.29 0.94
C GLU A 554 -2.23 -37.05 1.09
N ASP A 555 -2.22 -38.33 1.42
CA ASP A 555 -3.45 -39.09 1.70
C ASP A 555 -4.18 -38.52 2.93
N VAL A 556 -3.44 -38.12 3.96
CA VAL A 556 -4.00 -37.43 5.14
C VAL A 556 -4.46 -36.02 4.77
N ALA A 557 -3.65 -35.25 4.04
CA ALA A 557 -3.99 -33.90 3.58
C ALA A 557 -5.27 -33.86 2.73
N ARG A 558 -5.44 -34.82 1.83
CA ARG A 558 -6.59 -34.95 0.94
C ARG A 558 -7.90 -35.16 1.72
N VAL A 559 -7.86 -36.01 2.75
CA VAL A 559 -9.02 -36.28 3.61
C VAL A 559 -9.40 -35.03 4.39
N LEU A 560 -8.41 -34.30 4.90
CA LEU A 560 -8.63 -33.06 5.65
C LEU A 560 -9.14 -31.92 4.75
N ARG A 561 -8.69 -31.83 3.50
CA ARG A 561 -9.18 -30.86 2.50
C ARG A 561 -10.63 -31.11 2.07
N LYS A 562 -11.08 -32.37 2.08
CA LYS A 562 -12.44 -32.74 1.63
C LYS A 562 -13.54 -32.30 2.59
N GLU A 563 -13.20 -32.07 3.86
CA GLU A 563 -14.13 -31.62 4.90
C GLU A 563 -14.31 -30.09 4.86
N ASN A 564 -15.29 -29.59 4.11
CA ASN A 564 -15.47 -28.15 3.83
C ASN A 564 -15.93 -27.26 5.01
N ARG A 565 -16.23 -27.80 6.20
CA ARG A 565 -16.76 -27.00 7.33
C ARG A 565 -16.33 -27.57 8.69
N LEU A 566 -15.19 -27.09 9.19
CA LEU A 566 -14.66 -27.45 10.50
C LEU A 566 -15.02 -26.33 11.50
N GLU A 567 -15.68 -26.64 12.61
CA GLU A 567 -15.90 -25.73 13.74
C GLU A 567 -15.01 -26.17 14.93
N LEU A 568 -14.73 -25.26 15.88
CA LEU A 568 -13.78 -25.48 16.99
C LEU A 568 -13.94 -26.77 17.80
N ALA A 569 -15.13 -27.34 17.81
CA ALA A 569 -15.49 -28.46 18.68
C ALA A 569 -15.00 -29.83 18.18
N ASP A 570 -14.35 -29.91 17.01
CA ASP A 570 -14.21 -31.17 16.26
C ASP A 570 -12.80 -31.81 16.26
N SER A 571 -11.92 -31.56 17.25
CA SER A 571 -10.60 -32.25 17.31
C SER A 571 -10.74 -33.78 17.35
N GLU A 572 -11.74 -34.30 18.06
CA GLU A 572 -12.09 -35.72 18.07
C GLU A 572 -12.66 -36.19 16.72
N LYS A 573 -13.50 -35.39 16.06
CA LYS A 573 -14.05 -35.72 14.74
C LYS A 573 -12.96 -35.75 13.67
N LEU A 574 -12.02 -34.81 13.71
CA LEU A 574 -10.83 -34.77 12.85
C LEU A 574 -9.96 -36.01 13.06
N GLY A 575 -9.71 -36.38 14.32
CA GLY A 575 -9.03 -37.64 14.65
C GLY A 575 -9.77 -38.90 14.16
N ASN A 576 -11.10 -38.82 14.00
CA ASN A 576 -11.95 -39.93 13.57
C ASN A 576 -12.14 -40.03 12.05
N LEU A 577 -11.65 -39.07 11.26
CA LEU A 577 -11.76 -39.09 9.80
C LEU A 577 -11.05 -40.31 9.22
N ILE A 578 -11.72 -41.00 8.29
CA ILE A 578 -11.19 -42.22 7.66
C ILE A 578 -10.27 -41.82 6.51
N VAL A 579 -8.99 -42.19 6.63
CA VAL A 579 -7.97 -41.97 5.59
C VAL A 579 -8.00 -43.08 4.54
N LYS A 580 -8.28 -44.32 4.97
CA LYS A 580 -8.38 -45.48 4.07
C LYS A 580 -9.43 -46.46 4.60
N ALA A 581 -10.37 -46.85 3.75
CA ALA A 581 -11.33 -47.92 4.05
C ALA A 581 -10.71 -49.26 3.62
N ASP A 582 -10.66 -50.24 4.53
CA ASP A 582 -10.29 -51.61 4.20
C ASP A 582 -11.56 -52.47 4.17
N GLY A 583 -11.70 -53.29 3.12
CA GLY A 583 -12.98 -53.84 2.66
C GLY A 583 -13.75 -54.70 3.66
N GLU A 584 -13.15 -55.15 4.77
CA GLU A 584 -13.83 -56.05 5.71
C GLU A 584 -13.57 -55.80 7.22
N ARG A 585 -12.73 -54.84 7.65
CA ARG A 585 -12.57 -54.48 9.07
C ARG A 585 -11.92 -53.09 9.26
N ARG A 586 -12.52 -52.27 10.14
CA ARG A 586 -12.09 -50.94 10.66
C ARG A 586 -11.18 -50.11 9.71
N GLY A 587 -11.76 -49.13 9.03
CA GLY A 587 -11.00 -48.13 8.27
C GLY A 587 -9.98 -47.38 9.13
N VAL A 588 -8.82 -47.09 8.53
CA VAL A 588 -7.70 -46.35 9.14
C VAL A 588 -8.12 -44.90 9.35
N ARG A 589 -8.00 -44.40 10.57
CA ARG A 589 -8.37 -43.02 10.95
C ARG A 589 -7.15 -42.12 11.04
N VAL A 590 -7.36 -40.80 10.99
CA VAL A 590 -6.29 -39.81 11.17
C VAL A 590 -5.55 -40.02 12.49
N ARG A 591 -6.25 -40.31 13.60
CA ARG A 591 -5.62 -40.57 14.91
C ARG A 591 -4.72 -41.81 14.97
N ASP A 592 -4.88 -42.73 14.02
CA ASP A 592 -4.05 -43.93 13.98
C ASP A 592 -2.65 -43.59 13.44
N VAL A 593 -2.54 -42.54 12.61
CA VAL A 593 -1.30 -42.09 11.94
C VAL A 593 -0.81 -40.71 12.37
N ALA A 594 -1.61 -39.94 13.12
CA ALA A 594 -1.28 -38.58 13.53
C ALA A 594 -1.87 -38.21 14.90
N ARG A 595 -1.17 -37.36 15.66
CA ARG A 595 -1.70 -36.74 16.88
C ARG A 595 -2.37 -35.41 16.52
N VAL A 596 -3.61 -35.21 16.95
CA VAL A 596 -4.38 -33.98 16.72
C VAL A 596 -4.38 -33.14 17.99
N GLU A 597 -3.85 -31.93 17.92
CA GLU A 597 -3.80 -31.01 19.06
C GLU A 597 -4.31 -29.63 18.67
N LEU A 598 -5.18 -29.06 19.50
CA LEU A 598 -5.47 -27.63 19.47
C LEU A 598 -4.34 -26.92 20.22
N GLY A 599 -3.59 -26.07 19.53
CA GLY A 599 -2.50 -25.33 20.14
C GLY A 599 -2.46 -23.89 19.63
N ALA A 600 -1.56 -23.10 20.20
CA ALA A 600 -1.00 -21.97 19.46
C ALA A 600 -0.47 -22.54 18.13
N GLY A 601 -0.81 -21.95 16.99
CA GLY A 601 -0.18 -22.18 15.68
C GLY A 601 1.29 -21.78 15.73
N ARG A 602 1.91 -21.31 14.63
CA ARG A 602 3.20 -20.62 14.81
C ARG A 602 2.99 -19.47 15.83
N PRO A 603 3.79 -19.38 16.90
CA PRO A 603 3.86 -18.13 17.65
C PRO A 603 4.26 -17.07 16.63
N GLN A 604 3.35 -16.15 16.29
CA GLN A 604 3.73 -15.03 15.42
C GLN A 604 4.62 -14.08 16.21
N SER A 605 4.31 -13.89 17.49
CA SER A 605 5.14 -13.18 18.45
C SER A 605 4.66 -13.38 19.89
N GLU A 606 5.58 -13.35 20.85
CA GLU A 606 5.28 -13.24 22.27
C GLU A 606 5.43 -11.80 22.76
N ALA A 607 4.58 -11.42 23.70
CA ALA A 607 4.68 -10.15 24.41
C ALA A 607 4.32 -10.30 25.90
N LEU A 608 5.22 -9.86 26.78
CA LEU A 608 5.03 -9.91 28.23
C LEU A 608 5.21 -8.52 28.80
N TRP A 609 4.29 -8.06 29.62
CA TRP A 609 4.40 -6.81 30.35
C TRP A 609 4.45 -7.10 31.85
N ASP A 610 5.58 -6.82 32.47
CA ASP A 610 5.89 -7.12 33.88
C ASP A 610 5.63 -8.58 34.28
N GLY A 611 5.96 -9.51 33.37
CA GLY A 611 5.75 -10.95 33.50
C GLY A 611 4.33 -11.42 33.18
N LYS A 612 3.43 -10.53 32.75
CA LYS A 612 2.04 -10.88 32.38
C LYS A 612 1.88 -10.93 30.86
N PRO A 613 1.16 -11.92 30.32
CA PRO A 613 0.91 -11.98 28.88
C PRO A 613 0.00 -10.83 28.40
N VAL A 614 0.41 -10.16 27.32
CA VAL A 614 -0.32 -9.03 26.73
C VAL A 614 -0.42 -9.15 25.21
N ALA A 615 -1.38 -8.44 24.61
CA ALA A 615 -1.36 -8.17 23.17
C ALA A 615 -0.93 -6.72 22.94
N THR A 616 0.13 -6.53 22.17
CA THR A 616 0.80 -5.23 22.00
C THR A 616 0.51 -4.67 20.60
N LEU A 617 -0.13 -3.52 20.52
CA LEU A 617 -0.36 -2.74 19.31
C LEU A 617 0.69 -1.64 19.21
N VAL A 618 1.59 -1.76 18.24
CA VAL A 618 2.64 -0.78 17.94
C VAL A 618 2.15 0.11 16.81
N VAL A 619 1.96 1.39 17.09
CA VAL A 619 1.42 2.37 16.16
C VAL A 619 2.56 3.14 15.51
N HIS A 620 2.68 3.03 14.19
CA HIS A 620 3.66 3.75 13.38
C HIS A 620 3.03 4.95 12.66
N LEU A 621 3.79 6.02 12.48
CA LEU A 621 3.39 7.21 11.73
C LEU A 621 3.66 7.07 10.22
N THR A 622 2.89 7.80 9.42
CA THR A 622 3.21 8.06 8.00
C THR A 622 4.25 9.18 7.81
N GLY A 623 4.35 10.11 8.78
CA GLY A 623 5.22 11.30 8.70
C GLY A 623 4.56 12.51 8.03
N GLU A 624 3.34 12.38 7.51
CA GLU A 624 2.58 13.47 6.86
C GLU A 624 2.00 14.48 7.86
N ILE A 625 1.67 14.01 9.05
CA ILE A 625 1.01 14.80 10.11
C ILE A 625 1.95 14.84 11.32
N ALA A 626 2.02 16.02 11.95
CA ALA A 626 2.81 16.21 13.17
C ALA A 626 2.44 15.17 14.25
N PRO A 627 3.42 14.49 14.88
CA PRO A 627 3.21 13.42 15.87
C PRO A 627 2.20 13.79 16.97
N ARG A 628 2.32 14.99 17.55
CA ARG A 628 1.41 15.55 18.55
C ARG A 628 -0.07 15.51 18.16
N ARG A 629 -0.39 15.78 16.90
CA ARG A 629 -1.78 15.78 16.39
C ARG A 629 -2.31 14.36 16.25
N VAL A 630 -1.48 13.45 15.73
CA VAL A 630 -1.82 12.03 15.61
C VAL A 630 -2.04 11.42 17.00
N ARG A 631 -1.19 11.77 17.97
CA ARG A 631 -1.33 11.34 19.37
C ARG A 631 -2.66 11.74 20.00
N ALA A 632 -3.11 12.98 19.77
CA ALA A 632 -4.38 13.47 20.28
C ALA A 632 -5.57 12.71 19.68
N ALA A 633 -5.57 12.50 18.36
CA ALA A 633 -6.61 11.73 17.67
C ALA A 633 -6.63 10.25 18.12
N LEU A 634 -5.45 9.65 18.32
CA LEU A 634 -5.34 8.30 18.88
C LEU A 634 -5.86 8.22 20.31
N GLN A 635 -5.62 9.25 21.14
CA GLN A 635 -6.14 9.28 22.51
C GLN A 635 -7.66 9.22 22.52
N GLU A 636 -8.31 10.09 21.74
CA GLU A 636 -9.77 10.12 21.60
C GLU A 636 -10.30 8.76 21.13
N ARG A 637 -9.64 8.15 20.14
CA ARG A 637 -10.05 6.83 19.65
C ARG A 637 -9.87 5.72 20.69
N LEU A 638 -8.78 5.76 21.46
CA LEU A 638 -8.52 4.78 22.53
C LEU A 638 -9.53 4.91 23.66
N ASP A 639 -9.92 6.14 24.03
CA ASP A 639 -10.93 6.37 25.06
C ASP A 639 -12.31 5.85 24.63
N ASP A 640 -12.68 6.05 23.36
CA ASP A 640 -13.90 5.46 22.78
C ASP A 640 -13.87 3.92 22.73
N LEU A 641 -12.69 3.33 22.51
CA LEU A 641 -12.53 1.87 22.46
C LEU A 641 -12.58 1.27 23.86
N ARG A 642 -12.00 1.93 24.87
CA ARG A 642 -12.07 1.52 26.28
C ARG A 642 -13.51 1.34 26.76
N LEU A 643 -14.43 2.21 26.34
CA LEU A 643 -15.85 2.12 26.69
C LEU A 643 -16.57 0.89 26.10
N ARG A 644 -16.01 0.29 25.03
CA ARG A 644 -16.59 -0.85 24.31
C ARG A 644 -15.93 -2.19 24.65
N LEU A 645 -14.91 -2.18 25.51
CA LEU A 645 -14.20 -3.40 25.91
C LEU A 645 -15.11 -4.32 26.75
N PRO A 646 -15.04 -5.65 26.55
CA PRO A 646 -15.56 -6.64 27.48
C PRO A 646 -15.09 -6.40 28.92
N LYS A 647 -15.93 -6.75 29.89
CA LYS A 647 -15.53 -6.76 31.31
C LYS A 647 -14.30 -7.66 31.48
N GLY A 648 -13.29 -7.16 32.19
CA GLY A 648 -12.04 -7.91 32.45
C GLY A 648 -10.89 -7.59 31.49
N LEU A 649 -11.12 -6.74 30.48
CA LEU A 649 -10.09 -6.20 29.59
C LEU A 649 -9.84 -4.71 29.85
N ASP A 650 -8.61 -4.27 29.65
CA ASP A 650 -8.21 -2.86 29.69
C ASP A 650 -7.15 -2.55 28.63
N LEU A 651 -7.07 -1.29 28.23
CA LEU A 651 -6.08 -0.77 27.28
C LEU A 651 -5.17 0.22 27.98
N ASP A 652 -3.87 -0.02 27.93
CA ASP A 652 -2.86 0.90 28.47
C ASP A 652 -1.89 1.40 27.40
N VAL A 653 -1.57 2.69 27.45
CA VAL A 653 -0.52 3.29 26.59
C VAL A 653 0.79 3.19 27.36
N THR A 654 1.47 2.06 27.18
CA THR A 654 2.65 1.72 27.99
C THR A 654 3.87 2.56 27.61
N PHE A 655 4.06 2.85 26.32
CA PHE A 655 5.13 3.71 25.81
C PHE A 655 4.58 4.79 24.86
N ASP A 656 5.02 6.02 25.09
CA ASP A 656 4.64 7.20 24.30
C ASP A 656 5.88 7.95 23.84
N PHE A 657 6.16 7.90 22.54
CA PHE A 657 7.32 8.52 21.89
C PHE A 657 6.97 9.85 21.23
N THR A 658 5.76 10.38 21.43
CA THR A 658 5.29 11.63 20.80
C THR A 658 6.26 12.78 21.06
N ALA A 659 6.70 12.93 22.32
CA ALA A 659 7.65 13.98 22.70
C ALA A 659 8.99 13.86 21.96
N ASN A 660 9.45 12.62 21.70
CA ASN A 660 10.71 12.32 21.03
C ASN A 660 10.66 12.61 19.54
N LEU A 661 9.46 12.49 18.96
CA LEU A 661 9.23 12.78 17.55
C LEU A 661 8.96 14.27 17.28
N ASP A 662 8.44 15.03 18.25
CA ASP A 662 8.13 16.46 18.08
C ASP A 662 9.31 17.40 18.36
N ALA A 663 10.31 16.98 19.14
CA ALA A 663 11.39 17.85 19.61
C ALA A 663 12.77 17.27 19.27
N PHE A 664 13.16 17.31 17.99
CA PHE A 664 14.45 16.83 17.50
C PHE A 664 15.67 17.50 18.16
N GLU A 665 15.52 18.74 18.61
CA GLU A 665 16.62 19.56 19.17
C GLU A 665 16.66 19.56 20.72
N ARG A 666 15.76 18.84 21.39
CA ARG A 666 15.75 18.74 22.85
C ARG A 666 15.80 17.27 23.27
N PRO A 667 16.53 16.92 24.35
CA PRO A 667 16.47 15.57 24.89
C PRO A 667 15.02 15.30 25.31
N ALA A 668 14.38 14.37 24.61
CA ALA A 668 12.97 14.08 24.79
C ALA A 668 12.83 12.86 25.71
N SER A 669 12.02 13.04 26.77
CA SER A 669 11.68 12.07 27.83
C SER A 669 12.77 11.04 28.21
N ALA A 670 13.47 11.31 29.31
CA ALA A 670 14.63 10.56 29.82
C ALA A 670 14.30 9.19 30.45
N GLU A 671 13.29 8.47 29.95
CA GLU A 671 12.69 7.31 30.64
C GLU A 671 12.72 5.98 29.87
N TYR A 672 12.97 5.93 28.56
CA TYR A 672 12.87 4.65 27.83
C TYR A 672 14.23 4.10 27.41
N LEU A 673 14.47 2.82 27.68
CA LEU A 673 15.63 2.05 27.23
C LEU A 673 15.15 0.81 26.46
N VAL A 674 15.86 0.44 25.41
CA VAL A 674 15.67 -0.85 24.72
C VAL A 674 16.89 -1.71 24.98
N PHE A 675 16.66 -2.97 25.29
CA PHE A 675 17.68 -4.00 25.39
C PHE A 675 17.46 -4.98 24.25
N ASP A 676 18.28 -4.87 23.21
CA ASP A 676 18.27 -5.80 22.09
C ASP A 676 18.93 -7.10 22.55
N LEU A 677 18.22 -8.22 22.40
CA LEU A 677 18.68 -9.54 22.79
C LEU A 677 19.10 -10.30 21.52
N ASP A 678 20.36 -10.70 21.45
CA ASP A 678 20.85 -11.58 20.41
C ASP A 678 21.02 -12.98 21.01
N VAL A 679 20.10 -13.87 20.63
CA VAL A 679 20.06 -15.27 21.04
C VAL A 679 20.64 -16.11 19.91
N PRO A 680 21.80 -16.76 20.09
CA PRO A 680 22.41 -17.60 19.07
C PRO A 680 21.45 -18.71 18.65
N ALA A 681 21.42 -19.02 17.34
CA ALA A 681 20.58 -20.09 16.80
C ALA A 681 20.90 -21.50 17.36
N ALA A 682 22.06 -21.67 17.99
CA ALA A 682 22.51 -22.90 18.63
C ALA A 682 22.12 -23.01 20.12
N SER A 683 21.43 -22.01 20.69
CA SER A 683 20.98 -22.05 22.09
C SER A 683 20.08 -23.25 22.34
N THR A 684 20.33 -23.94 23.46
CA THR A 684 19.54 -25.11 23.89
C THR A 684 18.23 -24.70 24.54
N GLU A 685 18.16 -23.45 25.01
CA GLU A 685 17.01 -22.80 25.61
C GLU A 685 16.23 -22.06 24.51
N GLY A 686 14.90 -22.18 24.49
CA GLY A 686 14.10 -21.50 23.47
C GLY A 686 14.16 -19.97 23.62
N THR A 687 14.06 -19.21 22.52
CA THR A 687 14.06 -17.74 22.55
C THR A 687 13.01 -17.16 23.52
N GLU A 688 11.86 -17.83 23.63
CA GLU A 688 10.75 -17.49 24.55
C GLU A 688 11.18 -17.58 26.02
N GLN A 689 11.85 -18.68 26.41
CA GLN A 689 12.35 -18.90 27.78
C GLN A 689 13.45 -17.90 28.15
N VAL A 690 14.33 -17.60 27.20
CA VAL A 690 15.36 -16.57 27.36
C VAL A 690 14.71 -15.20 27.55
N LEU A 691 13.67 -14.88 26.78
CA LEU A 691 12.95 -13.61 26.87
C LEU A 691 12.27 -13.45 28.24
N GLU A 692 11.57 -14.47 28.72
CA GLU A 692 10.94 -14.51 30.05
C GLU A 692 11.95 -14.30 31.19
N ARG A 693 13.08 -15.02 31.15
CA ARG A 693 14.14 -14.88 32.15
C ARG A 693 14.77 -13.49 32.13
N SER A 694 15.03 -12.97 30.93
CA SER A 694 15.64 -11.66 30.74
C SER A 694 14.72 -10.55 31.26
N GLU A 695 13.41 -10.64 30.99
CA GLU A 695 12.39 -9.75 31.58
C GLU A 695 12.45 -9.77 33.10
N ALA A 696 12.42 -10.97 33.70
CA ALA A 696 12.38 -11.14 35.15
C ALA A 696 13.63 -10.58 35.84
N LEU A 697 14.80 -10.68 35.20
CA LEU A 697 16.06 -10.10 35.68
C LEU A 697 16.05 -8.57 35.59
N LEU A 698 15.56 -8.03 34.48
CA LEU A 698 15.52 -6.58 34.23
C LEU A 698 14.51 -5.88 35.14
N ARG A 699 13.35 -6.48 35.38
CA ARG A 699 12.30 -5.93 36.27
C ARG A 699 12.78 -5.73 37.72
N ARG A 700 13.77 -6.51 38.17
CA ARG A 700 14.34 -6.36 39.52
C ARG A 700 15.33 -5.19 39.63
N VAL A 701 15.72 -4.55 38.53
CA VAL A 701 16.74 -3.48 38.51
C VAL A 701 16.19 -2.22 39.17
N PRO A 702 16.84 -1.69 40.22
CA PRO A 702 16.40 -0.46 40.87
C PRO A 702 16.33 0.69 39.86
N GLY A 703 15.18 1.37 39.81
CA GLY A 703 14.93 2.48 38.88
C GLY A 703 14.20 2.09 37.59
N VAL A 704 14.05 0.80 37.30
CA VAL A 704 13.13 0.29 36.27
C VAL A 704 11.71 0.22 36.85
N ARG A 705 10.74 0.87 36.20
CA ARG A 705 9.34 0.93 36.61
C ARG A 705 8.52 -0.22 36.01
N SER A 706 8.71 -0.48 34.72
CA SER A 706 8.04 -1.57 34.01
C SER A 706 8.89 -2.08 32.84
N VAL A 707 8.72 -3.34 32.50
CA VAL A 707 9.42 -3.99 31.38
C VAL A 707 8.40 -4.61 30.44
N LEU A 708 8.52 -4.31 29.15
CA LEU A 708 7.80 -4.97 28.08
C LEU A 708 8.79 -5.83 27.29
N ALA A 709 8.63 -7.14 27.36
CA ALA A 709 9.41 -8.09 26.59
C ALA A 709 8.67 -8.44 25.31
N LEU A 710 9.33 -8.33 24.16
CA LEU A 710 8.77 -8.59 22.84
C LEU A 710 9.67 -9.59 22.11
N SER A 711 9.07 -10.58 21.46
CA SER A 711 9.82 -11.53 20.62
C SER A 711 10.30 -10.91 19.30
N ALA A 712 9.82 -9.71 18.96
CA ALA A 712 10.22 -8.97 17.76
C ALA A 712 10.37 -7.49 18.10
N ASN A 713 11.50 -6.91 17.71
CA ASN A 713 11.84 -5.53 17.97
C ASN A 713 11.07 -4.58 17.04
N PRO A 714 10.16 -3.74 17.57
CA PRO A 714 9.36 -2.83 16.73
C PRO A 714 10.16 -1.67 16.13
N PHE A 715 11.39 -1.45 16.60
CA PHE A 715 12.28 -0.38 16.10
C PHE A 715 13.22 -0.85 14.98
N ASP A 716 13.29 -2.15 14.71
CA ASP A 716 14.11 -2.69 13.64
C ASP A 716 13.31 -2.74 12.33
N LEU A 717 13.83 -2.10 11.28
CA LEU A 717 13.17 -1.95 9.97
C LEU A 717 12.68 -3.27 9.37
N PHE A 718 13.46 -4.34 9.55
CA PHE A 718 13.15 -5.66 9.00
C PHE A 718 12.78 -6.71 10.06
N GLY A 719 12.58 -6.28 11.31
CA GLY A 719 12.05 -7.08 12.42
C GLY A 719 12.80 -8.38 12.76
N GLY A 720 12.26 -9.11 13.74
CA GLY A 720 12.58 -10.53 13.97
C GLY A 720 13.50 -10.87 15.13
N ARG A 721 14.14 -9.88 15.79
CA ARG A 721 14.92 -10.13 17.01
C ARG A 721 14.15 -9.78 18.28
N PRO A 722 14.29 -10.55 19.36
CA PRO A 722 13.68 -10.21 20.63
C PRO A 722 14.29 -8.95 21.25
N CYS A 723 13.48 -8.18 21.97
CA CYS A 723 13.96 -7.03 22.73
C CYS A 723 13.16 -6.85 24.03
N LEU A 724 13.77 -6.14 24.99
CA LEU A 724 13.11 -5.67 26.19
C LEU A 724 13.02 -4.15 26.16
N LEU A 725 11.83 -3.60 26.27
CA LEU A 725 11.62 -2.17 26.46
C LEU A 725 11.46 -1.91 27.96
N ALA A 726 12.40 -1.20 28.55
CA ALA A 726 12.32 -0.77 29.94
C ALA A 726 11.87 0.68 30.02
N ARG A 727 10.82 0.91 30.82
CA ARG A 727 10.43 2.25 31.27
C ARG A 727 11.06 2.50 32.64
N LEU A 728 11.84 3.56 32.74
CA LEU A 728 12.47 4.00 33.98
C LEU A 728 11.48 4.85 34.79
N SER A 729 11.72 4.92 36.09
CA SER A 729 11.03 5.89 36.94
C SER A 729 11.40 7.33 36.53
N PRO A 730 10.52 8.32 36.77
CA PRO A 730 10.83 9.73 36.54
C PRO A 730 12.15 10.17 37.15
N ALA A 731 12.87 11.09 36.49
CA ALA A 731 14.23 11.47 36.87
C ALA A 731 14.34 12.06 38.30
N ASP A 732 13.30 12.78 38.72
CA ASP A 732 13.11 13.33 40.06
C ASP A 732 12.81 12.25 41.13
N ALA A 733 12.23 11.12 40.74
CA ALA A 733 11.92 10.00 41.61
C ALA A 733 13.04 8.93 41.69
N ARG A 734 14.11 9.04 40.89
CA ARG A 734 15.19 8.05 40.82
C ARG A 734 16.34 8.36 41.78
N LYS A 735 16.78 7.34 42.52
CA LYS A 735 18.00 7.39 43.34
C LYS A 735 19.30 7.10 42.57
N ALA A 736 19.19 6.38 41.45
CA ALA A 736 20.32 5.97 40.63
C ALA A 736 20.32 6.72 39.30
N THR A 737 21.52 7.03 38.81
CA THR A 737 21.68 7.67 37.50
C THR A 737 21.33 6.70 36.37
N ARG A 738 21.03 7.22 35.18
CA ARG A 738 20.70 6.38 34.02
C ARG A 738 21.85 5.42 33.64
N ALA A 739 23.09 5.92 33.70
CA ALA A 739 24.29 5.11 33.47
C ALA A 739 24.44 3.98 34.50
N GLU A 740 24.14 4.24 35.77
CA GLU A 740 24.13 3.20 36.82
C GLU A 740 23.07 2.14 36.56
N ILE A 741 21.87 2.54 36.12
CA ILE A 741 20.79 1.61 35.78
C ILE A 741 21.19 0.73 34.60
N ILE A 742 21.75 1.31 33.53
CA ILE A 742 22.25 0.55 32.36
C ILE A 742 23.33 -0.44 32.79
N LYS A 743 24.29 0.01 33.63
CA LYS A 743 25.34 -0.86 34.17
C LYS A 743 24.77 -2.02 34.99
N ALA A 744 23.84 -1.75 35.89
CA ALA A 744 23.20 -2.77 36.71
C ALA A 744 22.37 -3.77 35.87
N ALA A 745 21.66 -3.29 34.86
CA ALA A 745 20.93 -4.12 33.91
C ALA A 745 21.88 -5.03 33.12
N ARG A 746 22.98 -4.48 32.58
CA ARG A 746 24.02 -5.26 31.90
C ARG A 746 24.61 -6.34 32.79
N THR A 747 24.96 -6.02 34.03
CA THR A 747 25.53 -7.01 34.96
C THR A 747 24.57 -8.16 35.24
N ARG A 748 23.25 -7.90 35.32
CA ARG A 748 22.27 -8.95 35.58
C ARG A 748 21.94 -9.77 34.34
N LEU A 749 21.75 -9.12 33.19
CA LEU A 749 21.45 -9.83 31.96
C LEU A 749 22.67 -10.62 31.46
N GLY A 750 23.89 -10.14 31.71
CA GLY A 750 25.13 -10.87 31.42
C GLY A 750 25.37 -12.12 32.29
N ALA A 751 24.51 -12.40 33.27
CA ALA A 751 24.50 -13.70 33.96
C ALA A 751 23.92 -14.82 33.07
N LEU A 752 23.28 -14.48 31.96
CA LEU A 752 22.83 -15.42 30.94
C LEU A 752 24.01 -15.67 29.99
N GLU A 753 24.75 -16.76 30.20
CA GLU A 753 25.97 -17.08 29.42
C GLU A 753 25.71 -17.20 27.91
N GLU A 754 24.47 -17.47 27.49
CA GLU A 754 24.09 -17.69 26.09
C GLU A 754 23.57 -16.45 25.34
N VAL A 755 23.49 -15.26 25.97
CA VAL A 755 22.81 -14.09 25.37
C VAL A 755 23.71 -12.87 25.28
N THR A 756 23.80 -12.28 24.09
CA THR A 756 24.44 -10.97 23.94
C THR A 756 23.37 -9.88 24.06
N VAL A 757 23.61 -8.92 24.94
CA VAL A 757 22.68 -7.83 25.24
C VAL A 757 23.30 -6.52 24.76
N ARG A 758 22.55 -5.76 23.97
CA ARG A 758 22.95 -4.42 23.54
C ARG A 758 21.91 -3.41 24.01
N VAL A 759 22.36 -2.24 24.42
CA VAL A 759 21.47 -1.25 25.04
C VAL A 759 21.32 -0.05 24.13
N ARG A 760 20.07 0.30 23.82
CA ARG A 760 19.71 1.46 23.02
C ARG A 760 19.02 2.51 23.88
N ASP A 761 19.51 3.74 23.80
CA ASP A 761 18.96 4.87 24.52
C ASP A 761 17.98 5.65 23.63
N LEU A 762 16.67 5.59 23.95
CA LEU A 762 15.64 6.27 23.17
C LEU A 762 15.43 7.75 23.55
N SER A 763 16.18 8.29 24.51
CA SER A 763 16.00 9.66 25.02
C SER A 763 16.69 10.76 24.18
N ALA A 764 17.56 10.36 23.25
CA ALA A 764 18.29 11.26 22.37
C ALA A 764 18.21 10.77 20.92
N GLY A 765 17.19 11.22 20.17
CA GLY A 765 17.16 10.97 18.72
C GLY A 765 15.79 11.09 18.08
N GLY A 766 15.77 11.68 16.88
CA GLY A 766 14.61 11.67 15.99
C GLY A 766 14.73 10.61 14.89
N PHE A 767 13.59 10.20 14.35
CA PHE A 767 13.43 9.00 13.52
C PHE A 767 14.23 9.05 12.19
N PRO A 768 14.73 7.92 11.65
CA PRO A 768 14.66 6.55 12.18
C PRO A 768 15.60 6.26 13.35
N ARG A 769 16.12 7.29 14.02
CA ARG A 769 17.14 7.14 15.07
C ARG A 769 16.56 6.98 16.46
N CYS A 770 15.62 6.06 16.56
CA CYS A 770 15.60 5.15 17.69
C CYS A 770 16.72 4.11 17.52
N GLY A 771 17.89 4.48 16.97
CA GLY A 771 19.02 3.63 16.57
C GLY A 771 20.20 3.81 17.52
N TYR A 772 21.32 3.13 17.26
CA TYR A 772 22.53 3.30 18.07
C TYR A 772 23.23 4.63 17.76
N PRO A 773 23.95 5.26 18.72
CA PRO A 773 24.68 6.50 18.45
C PRO A 773 25.75 6.34 17.37
N ILE A 774 26.38 5.17 17.30
CA ILE A 774 27.22 4.75 16.17
C ILE A 774 26.41 3.73 15.39
N ASP A 775 26.01 4.11 14.18
CA ASP A 775 25.22 3.27 13.28
C ASP A 775 25.61 3.60 11.84
N LEU A 776 26.25 2.62 11.19
CA LEU A 776 26.86 2.73 9.88
C LEU A 776 26.70 1.44 9.09
N VAL A 777 26.80 1.57 7.77
CA VAL A 777 26.88 0.44 6.85
C VAL A 777 28.20 0.47 6.10
N LEU A 778 28.82 -0.69 5.98
CA LEU A 778 29.93 -0.93 5.05
C LEU A 778 29.33 -1.50 3.77
N ASN A 779 29.66 -0.92 2.62
CA ASN A 779 29.13 -1.36 1.33
C ASN A 779 30.21 -1.47 0.25
N GLY A 780 30.04 -2.45 -0.64
CA GLY A 780 31.01 -2.77 -1.68
C GLY A 780 30.40 -3.70 -2.74
N PRO A 781 31.15 -4.00 -3.82
CA PRO A 781 30.68 -4.90 -4.88
C PRO A 781 30.63 -6.37 -4.46
N ASP A 782 31.54 -6.83 -3.59
CA ASP A 782 31.62 -8.21 -3.12
C ASP A 782 31.27 -8.32 -1.62
N LEU A 783 30.28 -9.16 -1.30
CA LEU A 783 29.81 -9.34 0.07
C LEU A 783 30.86 -10.00 0.98
N VAL A 784 31.68 -10.92 0.47
CA VAL A 784 32.69 -11.62 1.26
C VAL A 784 33.79 -10.65 1.67
N GLU A 785 34.21 -9.77 0.76
CA GLU A 785 35.18 -8.71 1.08
C GLU A 785 34.60 -7.69 2.07
N VAL A 786 33.33 -7.29 1.90
CA VAL A 786 32.63 -6.42 2.87
C VAL A 786 32.53 -7.08 4.25
N GLN A 787 32.25 -8.38 4.31
CA GLN A 787 32.16 -9.11 5.58
C GLN A 787 33.52 -9.18 6.28
N ASN A 788 34.59 -9.52 5.56
CA ASN A 788 35.95 -9.54 6.12
C ASN A 788 36.35 -8.15 6.65
N TRP A 789 35.99 -7.09 5.91
CA TRP A 789 36.19 -5.72 6.37
C TRP A 789 35.39 -5.42 7.66
N ALA A 790 34.13 -5.83 7.71
CA ALA A 790 33.27 -5.65 8.88
C ALA A 790 33.79 -6.40 10.11
N ASP A 791 34.25 -7.64 9.94
CA ASP A 791 34.76 -8.49 11.02
C ASP A 791 36.04 -7.88 11.63
N GLN A 792 36.99 -7.46 10.79
CA GLN A 792 38.23 -6.83 11.25
C GLN A 792 37.98 -5.46 11.89
N LEU A 793 37.09 -4.65 11.31
CA LEU A 793 36.71 -3.37 11.92
C LEU A 793 36.05 -3.58 13.28
N THR A 794 35.12 -4.54 13.38
CA THR A 794 34.42 -4.88 14.62
C THR A 794 35.40 -5.31 15.70
N GLU A 795 36.40 -6.12 15.36
CA GLU A 795 37.44 -6.54 16.30
C GLU A 795 38.28 -5.36 16.80
N ARG A 796 38.69 -4.43 15.92
CA ARG A 796 39.40 -3.20 16.34
C ARG A 796 38.56 -2.29 17.21
N LEU A 797 37.28 -2.14 16.87
CA LEU A 797 36.35 -1.33 17.66
C LEU A 797 36.23 -1.90 19.09
N ARG A 798 36.13 -3.22 19.23
CA ARG A 798 36.13 -3.91 20.54
C ARG A 798 37.43 -3.69 21.32
N GLN A 799 38.58 -3.64 20.64
CA GLN A 799 39.88 -3.43 21.28
C GLN A 799 40.15 -1.98 21.70
N SER A 800 39.57 -0.99 21.00
CA SER A 800 39.91 0.43 21.16
C SER A 800 39.53 1.07 22.51
N LYS A 801 38.79 0.37 23.38
CA LYS A 801 38.19 0.87 24.66
C LYS A 801 37.30 2.11 24.53
N ALA A 802 37.14 2.68 23.33
CA ALA A 802 36.33 3.87 23.08
C ALA A 802 34.86 3.54 22.79
N PHE A 803 34.54 2.25 22.59
CA PHE A 803 33.21 1.77 22.24
C PHE A 803 32.76 0.64 23.17
N THR A 804 31.46 0.57 23.39
CA THR A 804 30.74 -0.54 24.04
C THR A 804 29.65 -1.04 23.11
N ASP A 805 29.11 -2.24 23.37
CA ASP A 805 28.04 -2.87 22.58
C ASP A 805 28.34 -2.94 21.06
N VAL A 806 29.62 -3.12 20.70
CA VAL A 806 30.05 -3.21 19.30
C VAL A 806 29.48 -4.48 18.69
N TRP A 807 28.70 -4.30 17.63
CA TRP A 807 27.98 -5.36 16.98
C TRP A 807 27.96 -5.15 15.47
N ALA A 808 28.28 -6.21 14.74
CA ALA A 808 28.09 -6.29 13.30
C ALA A 808 26.97 -7.28 13.02
N ASN A 809 26.15 -6.99 12.01
CA ASN A 809 25.02 -7.83 11.69
C ASN A 809 25.44 -9.25 11.28
N PRO A 810 25.13 -10.30 12.08
CA PRO A 810 25.55 -11.66 11.79
C PRO A 810 24.60 -12.39 10.85
N ASP A 811 23.53 -11.74 10.36
CA ASP A 811 22.56 -12.37 9.46
C ASP A 811 23.14 -12.59 8.05
N SER A 812 24.03 -11.69 7.61
CA SER A 812 24.74 -11.76 6.32
C SER A 812 25.89 -12.76 6.31
N VAL A 813 26.29 -13.26 7.48
CA VAL A 813 27.35 -14.27 7.61
C VAL A 813 26.80 -15.63 7.15
N PRO A 814 27.43 -16.28 6.15
CA PRO A 814 27.05 -17.63 5.74
C PRO A 814 27.15 -18.61 6.92
N ARG A 815 26.12 -19.45 7.08
CA ARG A 815 26.09 -20.49 8.12
C ARG A 815 25.80 -21.85 7.51
N PRO A 816 26.21 -22.96 8.16
CA PRO A 816 25.84 -24.29 7.72
C PRO A 816 24.33 -24.44 7.63
N GLY A 817 23.86 -24.69 6.42
CA GLY A 817 22.47 -24.94 6.05
C GLY A 817 22.36 -26.21 5.22
N ARG A 818 21.13 -26.59 4.92
CA ARG A 818 20.82 -27.77 4.10
C ARG A 818 19.97 -27.37 2.92
N LEU A 819 20.44 -27.65 1.71
CA LEU A 819 19.70 -27.47 0.48
C LEU A 819 19.11 -28.82 0.05
N VAL A 820 17.80 -28.82 -0.23
CA VAL A 820 17.06 -30.00 -0.65
C VAL A 820 16.81 -29.90 -2.16
N ASP A 821 17.60 -30.60 -2.97
CA ASP A 821 17.44 -30.63 -4.42
C ASP A 821 16.46 -31.71 -4.85
N VAL A 822 15.38 -31.28 -5.51
CA VAL A 822 14.40 -32.18 -6.11
C VAL A 822 14.74 -32.41 -7.58
N ASN A 823 15.05 -33.65 -7.95
CA ASN A 823 15.30 -34.00 -9.35
C ASN A 823 13.97 -34.19 -10.10
N ARG A 824 13.61 -33.20 -10.93
CA ARG A 824 12.35 -33.17 -11.68
C ARG A 824 12.23 -34.30 -12.70
N GLU A 825 13.32 -34.63 -13.40
CA GLU A 825 13.35 -35.68 -14.41
C GLU A 825 13.15 -37.07 -13.78
N LEU A 826 13.82 -37.30 -12.64
CA LEU A 826 13.72 -38.56 -11.92
C LEU A 826 12.34 -38.72 -11.25
N ALA A 827 11.77 -37.64 -10.73
CA ALA A 827 10.38 -37.62 -10.24
C ALA A 827 9.39 -37.99 -11.36
N ALA A 828 9.53 -37.39 -12.54
CA ALA A 828 8.71 -37.70 -13.72
C ALA A 828 8.89 -39.15 -14.18
N ALA A 829 10.13 -39.65 -14.24
CA ALA A 829 10.45 -41.04 -14.61
C ALA A 829 9.85 -42.07 -13.65
N ARG A 830 9.70 -41.72 -12.36
CA ARG A 830 9.07 -42.56 -11.33
C ARG A 830 7.55 -42.37 -11.24
N GLY A 831 6.98 -41.48 -12.05
CA GLY A 831 5.56 -41.13 -12.06
C GLY A 831 5.10 -40.44 -10.77
N VAL A 832 6.00 -39.72 -10.10
CA VAL A 832 5.72 -38.99 -8.86
C VAL A 832 5.45 -37.52 -9.19
N ALA A 833 4.34 -36.98 -8.70
CA ALA A 833 4.01 -35.57 -8.89
C ALA A 833 4.93 -34.68 -8.04
N LEU A 834 5.45 -33.60 -8.62
CA LEU A 834 6.31 -32.65 -7.90
C LEU A 834 5.58 -31.97 -6.73
N ALA A 835 4.28 -31.69 -6.90
CA ALA A 835 3.46 -31.13 -5.83
C ALA A 835 3.44 -32.03 -4.58
N ASP A 836 3.33 -33.35 -4.75
CA ASP A 836 3.32 -34.30 -3.65
C ASP A 836 4.70 -34.39 -2.96
N VAL A 837 5.78 -34.24 -3.74
CA VAL A 837 7.16 -34.18 -3.23
C VAL A 837 7.36 -32.92 -2.37
N PHE A 838 6.99 -31.74 -2.88
CA PHE A 838 7.10 -30.49 -2.14
C PHE A 838 6.21 -30.48 -0.89
N SER A 839 4.94 -30.87 -1.02
CA SER A 839 4.00 -31.02 0.12
C SER A 839 4.58 -31.93 1.23
N THR A 840 5.24 -33.03 0.85
CA THR A 840 5.87 -33.95 1.81
C THR A 840 7.11 -33.34 2.47
N ILE A 841 7.95 -32.64 1.72
CA ILE A 841 9.13 -31.94 2.26
C ILE A 841 8.71 -30.81 3.20
N ASP A 842 7.70 -30.02 2.82
CA ASP A 842 7.18 -28.90 3.61
C ASP A 842 6.54 -29.39 4.92
N ALA A 843 5.78 -30.49 4.86
CA ALA A 843 5.19 -31.11 6.05
C ALA A 843 6.27 -31.65 7.00
N TYR A 844 7.43 -32.05 6.49
CA TYR A 844 8.56 -32.51 7.31
C TYR A 844 9.41 -31.38 7.88
N SER A 845 9.68 -30.37 7.05
CA SER A 845 10.55 -29.24 7.40
C SER A 845 9.84 -28.19 8.23
N GLY A 846 8.51 -28.10 8.12
CA GLY A 846 7.70 -27.06 8.73
C GLY A 846 6.27 -27.51 8.98
N ALA A 847 5.33 -26.81 8.36
CA ALA A 847 3.90 -27.06 8.46
C ALA A 847 3.25 -26.79 7.10
N VAL A 848 2.29 -27.64 6.72
CA VAL A 848 1.50 -27.46 5.50
C VAL A 848 0.07 -27.13 5.88
N PRO A 849 -0.46 -25.94 5.51
CA PRO A 849 -1.86 -25.63 5.71
C PRO A 849 -2.70 -26.50 4.76
N VAL A 850 -3.69 -27.19 5.30
CA VAL A 850 -4.55 -28.10 4.53
C VAL A 850 -6.00 -27.69 4.51
N ASN A 851 -6.50 -27.02 5.55
CA ASN A 851 -7.87 -26.53 5.59
C ASN A 851 -7.98 -25.38 6.59
N HIS A 852 -9.18 -24.86 6.80
CA HIS A 852 -9.46 -23.91 7.86
C HIS A 852 -10.64 -24.35 8.73
N PHE A 853 -10.64 -23.94 9.98
CA PHE A 853 -11.71 -24.16 10.93
C PHE A 853 -12.20 -22.85 11.53
N ASN A 854 -13.50 -22.72 11.77
CA ASN A 854 -14.08 -21.50 12.33
C ASN A 854 -13.93 -21.48 13.86
N SER A 855 -13.27 -20.44 14.38
CA SER A 855 -13.32 -20.02 15.78
C SER A 855 -13.66 -18.56 15.88
N PHE A 856 -14.53 -18.22 16.82
CA PHE A 856 -14.78 -16.82 17.19
C PHE A 856 -15.16 -15.95 15.97
N GLY A 857 -15.78 -16.54 14.94
CA GLY A 857 -16.15 -15.85 13.70
C GLY A 857 -15.01 -15.69 12.68
N ARG A 858 -13.85 -16.31 12.88
CA ARG A 858 -12.70 -16.29 11.96
C ARG A 858 -12.29 -17.71 11.57
N MET A 859 -11.85 -17.87 10.32
CA MET A 859 -11.26 -19.10 9.80
C MET A 859 -9.78 -19.18 10.20
N TRP A 860 -9.40 -20.26 10.87
CA TRP A 860 -8.05 -20.55 11.37
C TRP A 860 -7.44 -21.73 10.62
N PRO A 861 -6.13 -21.76 10.36
CA PRO A 861 -5.54 -22.83 9.59
C PRO A 861 -5.49 -24.15 10.37
N VAL A 862 -5.82 -25.24 9.68
CA VAL A 862 -5.49 -26.62 10.06
C VAL A 862 -4.19 -26.97 9.36
N GLU A 863 -3.18 -27.34 10.15
CA GLU A 863 -1.83 -27.57 9.67
C GLU A 863 -1.37 -29.00 9.91
N ILE A 864 -0.70 -29.57 8.91
CA ILE A 864 -0.01 -30.85 9.02
C ILE A 864 1.47 -30.60 9.28
N ARG A 865 2.02 -31.30 10.28
CA ARG A 865 3.45 -31.35 10.56
C ARG A 865 3.86 -32.80 10.72
N THR A 866 5.09 -33.11 10.39
CA THR A 866 5.66 -34.43 10.67
C THR A 866 6.37 -34.37 12.01
N GLN A 867 6.18 -35.40 12.84
CA GLN A 867 6.89 -35.50 14.11
C GLN A 867 8.39 -35.69 13.83
N ALA A 868 9.18 -34.64 14.05
CA ALA A 868 10.63 -34.73 13.98
C ALA A 868 11.13 -35.57 15.17
N ARG A 869 11.71 -36.73 14.90
CA ARG A 869 12.44 -37.50 15.92
C ARG A 869 13.86 -36.96 16.03
N SER A 870 14.33 -36.77 17.26
CA SER A 870 15.72 -36.41 17.57
C SER A 870 16.68 -37.41 16.90
N GLY A 871 17.44 -36.95 15.91
CA GLY A 871 18.35 -37.75 15.08
C GLY A 871 18.80 -36.98 13.82
N ASP A 872 19.47 -37.67 12.90
CA ASP A 872 19.87 -37.11 11.60
C ASP A 872 18.62 -36.74 10.76
N TRP A 873 18.44 -35.43 10.55
CA TRP A 873 17.32 -34.86 9.81
C TRP A 873 17.24 -35.38 8.37
N ALA A 874 18.39 -35.57 7.70
CA ALA A 874 18.44 -36.05 6.32
C ALA A 874 18.02 -37.53 6.24
N ALA A 875 18.46 -38.35 7.20
CA ALA A 875 18.01 -39.72 7.33
C ALA A 875 16.50 -39.82 7.58
N GLY A 876 15.92 -38.88 8.36
CA GLY A 876 14.48 -38.82 8.57
C GLY A 876 13.69 -38.45 7.30
N LEU A 877 14.19 -37.51 6.49
CA LEU A 877 13.57 -37.17 5.20
C LEU A 877 13.55 -38.38 4.25
N GLY A 878 14.61 -39.19 4.26
CA GLY A 878 14.70 -40.40 3.43
C GLY A 878 13.69 -41.50 3.78
N LYS A 879 13.11 -41.48 5.00
CA LYS A 879 12.07 -42.44 5.42
C LYS A 879 10.69 -42.12 4.85
N LEU A 880 10.47 -40.88 4.41
CA LEU A 880 9.21 -40.47 3.83
C LEU A 880 9.03 -41.09 2.44
N LYS A 881 7.77 -41.38 2.10
CA LYS A 881 7.40 -41.99 0.82
C LYS A 881 6.30 -41.18 0.17
N VAL A 882 6.34 -41.10 -1.15
CA VAL A 882 5.32 -40.44 -1.98
C VAL A 882 4.70 -41.45 -2.91
N ARG A 883 3.39 -41.36 -3.13
CA ARG A 883 2.66 -42.25 -4.02
C ARG A 883 2.88 -41.83 -5.47
N ASN A 884 3.16 -42.78 -6.35
CA ASN A 884 3.23 -42.52 -7.79
C ASN A 884 1.87 -42.73 -8.48
N ALA A 885 1.78 -42.37 -9.76
CA ALA A 885 0.58 -42.52 -10.57
C ALA A 885 0.07 -43.99 -10.69
N LYS A 886 0.93 -44.98 -10.42
CA LYS A 886 0.57 -46.42 -10.40
C LYS A 886 0.13 -46.91 -9.02
N GLY A 887 0.02 -46.01 -8.03
CA GLY A 887 -0.37 -46.33 -6.66
C GLY A 887 0.75 -46.89 -5.78
N LEU A 888 1.96 -47.05 -6.30
CA LEU A 888 3.13 -47.56 -5.57
C LEU A 888 3.79 -46.46 -4.74
N MET A 889 4.34 -46.86 -3.58
CA MET A 889 5.04 -45.94 -2.67
C MET A 889 6.51 -45.84 -3.05
N VAL A 890 6.95 -44.64 -3.43
CA VAL A 890 8.33 -44.32 -3.83
C VAL A 890 9.02 -43.58 -2.69
N PRO A 891 10.17 -44.07 -2.18
CA PRO A 891 10.94 -43.35 -1.16
C PRO A 891 11.39 -41.98 -1.65
N LEU A 892 11.25 -40.96 -0.82
CA LEU A 892 11.60 -39.57 -1.14
C LEU A 892 13.11 -39.43 -1.46
N ALA A 893 13.96 -40.20 -0.78
CA ALA A 893 15.40 -40.30 -1.05
C ALA A 893 15.75 -40.73 -2.49
N SER A 894 14.80 -41.33 -3.23
CA SER A 894 15.05 -41.72 -4.62
C SER A 894 14.91 -40.57 -5.62
N VAL A 895 14.31 -39.45 -5.22
CA VAL A 895 14.06 -38.27 -6.08
C VAL A 895 14.65 -36.97 -5.51
N VAL A 896 15.09 -37.00 -4.24
CA VAL A 896 15.64 -35.86 -3.52
C VAL A 896 17.10 -36.12 -3.12
N ARG A 897 17.94 -35.08 -3.21
CA ARG A 897 19.29 -35.06 -2.63
C ARG A 897 19.39 -33.92 -1.62
N VAL A 898 20.03 -34.17 -0.49
CA VAL A 898 20.31 -33.14 0.52
C VAL A 898 21.79 -32.80 0.42
N ARG A 899 22.11 -31.52 0.24
CA ARG A 899 23.48 -30.99 0.26
C ARG A 899 23.64 -30.06 1.44
N GLU A 900 24.82 -30.11 2.07
CA GLU A 900 25.22 -29.07 3.01
C GLU A 900 25.73 -27.87 2.23
N VAL A 901 25.21 -26.69 2.57
CA VAL A 901 25.54 -25.42 1.91
C VAL A 901 25.76 -24.36 2.96
N GLU A 902 26.61 -23.38 2.69
CA GLU A 902 26.74 -22.20 3.55
C GLU A 902 25.84 -21.09 3.01
N GLU A 903 24.78 -20.76 3.74
CA GLU A 903 23.80 -19.76 3.34
C GLU A 903 23.61 -18.74 4.46
N PRO A 904 23.53 -17.44 4.13
CA PRO A 904 23.21 -16.40 5.11
C PRO A 904 21.73 -16.48 5.52
N LEU A 905 21.42 -15.97 6.71
CA LEU A 905 20.04 -15.87 7.20
C LEU A 905 19.27 -14.75 6.49
N ALA A 906 19.96 -13.65 6.17
CA ALA A 906 19.45 -12.56 5.36
C ALA A 906 20.60 -11.86 4.63
N LEU A 907 20.29 -11.21 3.51
CA LEU A 907 21.20 -10.35 2.77
C LEU A 907 20.66 -8.93 2.78
N ASP A 908 21.46 -8.00 3.30
CA ASP A 908 21.11 -6.58 3.40
C ASP A 908 21.82 -5.78 2.32
N PHE A 909 21.10 -4.85 1.71
CA PHE A 909 21.62 -3.96 0.67
C PHE A 909 21.32 -2.50 1.00
N PHE A 910 22.25 -1.63 0.61
CA PHE A 910 22.14 -0.18 0.71
C PHE A 910 22.63 0.43 -0.60
N GLU A 911 21.77 1.24 -1.22
CA GLU A 911 22.02 1.83 -2.54
C GLU A 911 22.49 0.79 -3.57
N LEU A 912 21.73 -0.31 -3.68
CA LEU A 912 21.93 -1.42 -4.61
C LEU A 912 23.17 -2.30 -4.35
N ARG A 913 23.97 -2.00 -3.31
CA ARG A 913 25.20 -2.72 -2.98
C ARG A 913 25.01 -3.61 -1.75
N PRO A 914 25.60 -4.82 -1.73
CA PRO A 914 25.67 -5.64 -0.52
C PRO A 914 26.28 -4.88 0.65
N THR A 915 25.70 -5.07 1.85
CA THR A 915 26.10 -4.34 3.05
C THR A 915 26.16 -5.18 4.32
N VAL A 916 27.00 -4.72 5.23
CA VAL A 916 27.00 -5.15 6.63
C VAL A 916 26.80 -3.92 7.51
N GLU A 917 25.76 -3.96 8.33
CA GLU A 917 25.45 -2.92 9.33
C GLU A 917 26.30 -3.14 10.58
N ILE A 918 26.89 -2.06 11.09
CA ILE A 918 27.68 -2.05 12.33
C ILE A 918 27.09 -0.98 13.25
N THR A 919 26.82 -1.40 14.48
CA THR A 919 26.28 -0.56 15.53
C THR A 919 27.18 -0.58 16.76
N ALA A 920 27.30 0.54 17.46
CA ALA A 920 28.01 0.62 18.74
C ALA A 920 27.51 1.79 19.60
N ASN A 921 27.88 1.75 20.88
CA ASN A 921 27.74 2.85 21.81
C ASN A 921 29.11 3.48 22.11
N PRO A 922 29.23 4.81 22.21
CA PRO A 922 30.44 5.42 22.75
C PRO A 922 30.62 5.02 24.23
N GLU A 923 31.87 4.83 24.65
CA GLU A 923 32.20 4.59 26.05
C GLU A 923 31.86 5.83 26.91
N SER A 924 31.60 5.62 28.21
CA SER A 924 31.27 6.68 29.15
C SER A 924 32.32 7.79 29.14
N GLY A 925 31.89 9.02 28.82
CA GLY A 925 32.75 10.20 28.74
C GLY A 925 33.26 10.53 27.33
N VAL A 926 33.02 9.67 26.34
CA VAL A 926 33.34 9.93 24.92
C VAL A 926 32.12 10.57 24.24
N THR A 927 32.35 11.66 23.49
CA THR A 927 31.28 12.29 22.71
C THR A 927 30.98 11.49 21.44
N VAL A 928 29.72 11.50 20.99
CA VAL A 928 29.30 10.79 19.74
C VAL A 928 30.15 11.24 18.55
N ALA A 929 30.43 12.54 18.41
CA ALA A 929 31.26 13.06 17.32
C ALA A 929 32.71 12.55 17.37
N ALA A 930 33.31 12.46 18.56
CA ALA A 930 34.65 11.90 18.72
C ALA A 930 34.68 10.40 18.37
N ALA A 931 33.68 9.65 18.83
CA ALA A 931 33.52 8.23 18.51
C ALA A 931 33.29 7.99 17.00
N GLN A 932 32.48 8.81 16.33
CA GLN A 932 32.28 8.75 14.87
C GLN A 932 33.58 9.00 14.10
N LYS A 933 34.37 10.00 14.53
CA LYS A 933 35.67 10.30 13.93
C LYS A 933 36.66 9.14 14.10
N ALA A 934 36.75 8.58 15.30
CA ALA A 934 37.60 7.42 15.58
C ALA A 934 37.19 6.18 14.78
N CYS A 935 35.88 5.92 14.68
CA CYS A 935 35.35 4.81 13.90
C CYS A 935 35.66 4.95 12.40
N THR A 936 35.50 6.17 11.84
CA THR A 936 35.83 6.44 10.43
C THR A 936 37.30 6.20 10.15
N ALA A 937 38.19 6.67 11.04
CA ALA A 937 39.63 6.48 10.89
C ALA A 937 40.01 4.98 10.91
N LEU A 938 39.48 4.22 11.87
CA LEU A 938 39.72 2.77 11.96
C LEU A 938 39.19 2.03 10.72
N ALA A 939 38.01 2.40 10.22
CA ALA A 939 37.44 1.79 9.02
C ALA A 939 38.32 2.04 7.78
N ASP A 940 38.84 3.25 7.62
CA ASP A 940 39.75 3.62 6.53
C ASP A 940 41.10 2.90 6.63
N GLU A 941 41.63 2.70 7.84
CA GLU A 941 42.85 1.92 8.09
C GLU A 941 42.67 0.46 7.69
N VAL A 942 41.62 -0.20 8.20
CA VAL A 942 41.33 -1.61 7.88
C VAL A 942 41.09 -1.77 6.37
N ARG A 943 40.38 -0.84 5.73
CA ARG A 943 40.16 -0.87 4.27
C ARG A 943 41.48 -0.86 3.49
N LYS A 944 42.43 -0.01 3.89
CA LYS A 944 43.74 0.10 3.24
C LYS A 944 44.59 -1.15 3.45
N GLU A 945 44.56 -1.72 4.66
CA GLU A 945 45.30 -2.96 4.96
C GLU A 945 44.79 -4.16 4.18
N LEU A 946 43.47 -4.24 3.97
CA LEU A 946 42.84 -5.26 3.13
C LEU A 946 43.06 -5.03 1.62
N GLY A 947 43.67 -3.92 1.21
CA GLY A 947 43.89 -3.60 -0.20
C GLY A 947 42.61 -3.30 -0.99
N LEU A 948 41.53 -2.93 -0.32
CA LEU A 948 40.23 -2.69 -0.93
C LEU A 948 40.22 -1.38 -1.74
N SER A 949 39.54 -1.38 -2.88
CA SER A 949 39.44 -0.22 -3.78
C SER A 949 38.56 0.90 -3.20
N GLY A 950 38.53 2.06 -3.86
CA GLY A 950 37.63 3.17 -3.50
C GLY A 950 36.13 2.88 -3.69
N ASP A 951 35.77 1.72 -4.25
CA ASP A 951 34.38 1.27 -4.36
C ASP A 951 33.82 0.75 -3.03
N TYR A 952 34.69 0.41 -2.08
CA TYR A 952 34.32 0.07 -0.70
C TYR A 952 34.17 1.34 0.13
N ARG A 953 32.95 1.58 0.59
CA ARG A 953 32.57 2.81 1.29
C ARG A 953 31.95 2.50 2.64
N LEU A 954 32.11 3.47 3.54
CA LEU A 954 31.42 3.52 4.81
C LEU A 954 30.36 4.63 4.68
N THR A 955 29.12 4.28 5.00
CA THR A 955 28.01 5.24 4.99
C THR A 955 27.38 5.30 6.37
N TRP A 956 27.22 6.52 6.90
CA TRP A 956 26.58 6.73 8.19
C TRP A 956 25.05 6.74 8.04
N LEU A 957 24.36 5.88 8.78
CA LEU A 957 22.89 5.91 8.89
C LEU A 957 22.44 6.95 9.92
N THR A 958 23.29 7.16 10.93
CA THR A 958 23.23 8.32 11.81
C THR A 958 23.83 9.55 11.14
N GLY A 959 23.28 10.71 11.44
CA GLY A 959 23.57 11.99 10.81
C GLY A 959 24.37 12.73 11.84
N GLY A 960 25.62 12.30 11.96
CA GLY A 960 26.66 13.17 12.45
C GLY A 960 26.95 14.23 11.39
N ALA A 961 27.32 15.42 11.85
CA ALA A 961 27.81 16.47 10.99
C ALA A 961 28.97 15.94 10.14
N SER A 962 28.71 15.65 8.85
CA SER A 962 29.77 15.65 7.86
C SER A 962 30.22 17.12 7.76
N GLY A 963 31.32 17.44 8.44
CA GLY A 963 32.10 18.61 8.11
C GLY A 963 32.38 18.62 6.61
N LYS A 964 32.40 19.85 6.07
CA LYS A 964 32.74 20.19 4.70
C LYS A 964 33.85 19.34 4.09
#